data_AF-B9IT97-F1
#
_entry.id   AF-B9IT97-F1
#
_cell.length_a   1.000
_cell.length_b   1.000
_cell.length_c   1.000
_cell.angle_alpha   90.00
_cell.angle_beta   90.00
_cell.angle_gamma   90.00
#
_symmetry.space_group_name_H-M   'P 1'
#
loop_
_entity.id
_entity.type
_entity.pdbx_description
1 polymer ?
#
loop_
_entity_poly.entity_id
_entity_poly.type
_entity_poly.pdbx_seq_one_letter_code
_entity_poly.pdbx_strand_id
1 'polypeptide(L)'
;MTASMIYNKLTKTEYVVIEVNGGFSAPNNSIIGDKKLYITNSGRVLGYDSGGLFSSEQSWEYTGKIKVKFSKSDVQLSNYKTDSFTFHISITHGQFYKLYTSGVRKKRWHIVGETATSAPCLISNNFESEHSEMFSSDIIIKDQKIVLMNGPFTDIYYYRIYSYKKTDSIIELNGKFYNKSVGDLENIKIFIPFDNKINQLISLLEQSPSIFEDIGNTNLLYTAVTNGIIHRQFVRNQELVFALFNDDLVVMDEAKRKIISQHPFKEYDSYYNSLSKQILIMHKQRQMARFILSLDYNGLENQISKKFTKPNHRFISNFGDFTGTLLGKEYTNVNIIMAINEEEIEFILADTLNSIGVVRLVNAQFIRDGKNVIFIHQGEIALIKTKNKFKLHNYIQFEAITEPLKMNICFTGHNEPFFLEQSMDAITLKRSLQKDFLHLYHEQIVDISVTNYGNESSSYSELTVTLNNQKQYKLNVYNERIKEIMSKAYYFKKEASLPQVSSDQLFLSYSRQINNHILYHYFGQLFAMYEGLKEIQATTQDKELKNVQIINYLYYATQSQKKHLDKVSIYLPAMLEQMEKDILKEHGQGKVYQSFKSLQKKLMGITSQIHRSLHEMESSISAVSFALIPREDYEKNISNQIINRGIINGALYGVAAIALSPLALIGIAMTGINTYYSKKDHEMRERIRKESENQRLEFYTSKIQDSFEHFIQTLLPFYISEVNHAVFHTYKQVHALYEPIKNNEEVREHMLMKMTQLYTFKNLPIDESVTMKKQKLIELANKNENHAEKHVDTFRLEVENYVP
;
A
#
# COMPACT_ATOMS: atom_id res chain seq x y z
N MET A 1 -39.75 -7.33 -64.26
CA MET A 1 -40.57 -8.53 -64.55
C MET A 1 -39.64 -9.72 -64.56
N THR A 2 -39.44 -10.37 -63.42
CA THR A 2 -38.55 -11.52 -63.30
C THR A 2 -39.29 -12.57 -62.47
N ALA A 3 -39.24 -13.85 -62.90
CA ALA A 3 -39.76 -15.06 -62.26
C ALA A 3 -41.12 -15.65 -62.69
N SER A 4 -41.78 -15.21 -63.77
CA SER A 4 -42.99 -15.88 -64.29
C SER A 4 -42.77 -17.39 -64.53
N MET A 5 -41.66 -17.74 -65.18
CA MET A 5 -41.35 -19.12 -65.55
C MET A 5 -41.05 -20.04 -64.34
N ILE A 6 -40.52 -19.49 -63.24
CA ILE A 6 -40.26 -20.25 -62.01
C ILE A 6 -41.55 -20.43 -61.20
N TYR A 7 -42.35 -19.38 -61.04
CA TYR A 7 -43.63 -19.47 -60.32
C TYR A 7 -44.63 -20.41 -61.04
N ASN A 8 -44.60 -20.49 -62.37
CA ASN A 8 -45.38 -21.45 -63.15
C ASN A 8 -44.95 -22.92 -62.94
N LYS A 9 -43.71 -23.17 -62.46
CA LYS A 9 -43.18 -24.51 -62.17
C LYS A 9 -43.46 -24.98 -60.74
N LEU A 10 -43.96 -24.10 -59.87
CA LEU A 10 -44.34 -24.47 -58.51
C LEU A 10 -45.70 -25.17 -58.53
N THR A 11 -45.82 -26.25 -57.75
CA THR A 11 -47.14 -26.86 -57.50
C THR A 11 -47.97 -25.97 -56.56
N LYS A 12 -49.30 -26.17 -56.50
CA LYS A 12 -50.22 -25.31 -55.72
C LYS A 12 -49.84 -25.11 -54.24
N THR A 13 -49.09 -26.03 -53.64
CA THR A 13 -48.66 -25.99 -52.23
C THR A 13 -47.15 -25.75 -52.07
N GLU A 14 -46.45 -25.50 -53.16
CA GLU A 14 -44.99 -25.33 -53.19
C GLU A 14 -44.61 -23.85 -53.28
N TYR A 15 -43.64 -23.44 -52.48
CA TYR A 15 -43.13 -22.08 -52.45
C TYR A 15 -41.61 -22.05 -52.32
N VAL A 16 -41.01 -20.96 -52.76
CA VAL A 16 -39.56 -20.71 -52.66
C VAL A 16 -39.20 -20.38 -51.21
N VAL A 17 -38.18 -21.04 -50.68
CA VAL A 17 -37.66 -20.82 -49.33
C VAL A 17 -36.31 -20.11 -49.37
N ILE A 18 -35.47 -20.44 -50.36
CA ILE A 18 -34.17 -19.81 -50.59
C ILE A 18 -34.11 -19.27 -52.01
N GLU A 19 -33.63 -18.04 -52.15
CA GLU A 19 -33.26 -17.41 -53.43
C GLU A 19 -31.81 -16.91 -53.30
N VAL A 20 -30.96 -17.31 -54.24
CA VAL A 20 -29.57 -16.86 -54.32
C VAL A 20 -29.22 -16.48 -55.76
N ASN A 21 -28.35 -15.49 -55.92
CA ASN A 21 -27.87 -15.09 -57.25
C ASN A 21 -26.76 -16.06 -57.71
N GLY A 22 -26.96 -16.69 -58.86
CA GLY A 22 -26.00 -17.63 -59.46
C GLY A 22 -25.84 -18.95 -58.70
N GLY A 23 -24.61 -19.49 -58.69
CA GLY A 23 -24.27 -20.70 -57.93
C GLY A 23 -24.65 -22.02 -58.58
N PHE A 24 -24.89 -22.03 -59.89
CA PHE A 24 -25.20 -23.23 -60.66
C PHE A 24 -24.58 -23.23 -62.06
N SER A 25 -24.41 -24.42 -62.63
CA SER A 25 -23.98 -24.67 -64.00
C SER A 25 -24.97 -25.61 -64.67
N ALA A 26 -25.40 -25.23 -65.88
CA ALA A 26 -26.38 -25.97 -66.67
C ALA A 26 -26.04 -25.84 -68.17
N PRO A 27 -26.47 -26.78 -69.02
CA PRO A 27 -26.24 -26.71 -70.46
C PRO A 27 -26.94 -25.47 -71.03
N ASN A 28 -26.26 -24.73 -71.91
CA ASN A 28 -26.76 -23.53 -72.59
C ASN A 28 -27.10 -22.33 -71.67
N ASN A 29 -26.47 -22.21 -70.50
CA ASN A 29 -26.62 -21.00 -69.67
C ASN A 29 -26.00 -19.76 -70.35
N SER A 30 -26.62 -18.60 -70.18
CA SER A 30 -26.22 -17.35 -70.81
C SER A 30 -24.95 -16.80 -70.16
N ILE A 31 -24.17 -15.99 -70.88
CA ILE A 31 -22.94 -15.38 -70.31
C ILE A 31 -23.28 -14.12 -69.49
N ILE A 32 -24.31 -13.35 -69.88
CA ILE A 32 -24.60 -12.00 -69.37
C ILE A 32 -25.97 -11.91 -68.66
N GLY A 33 -26.83 -12.93 -68.74
CA GLY A 33 -28.15 -12.92 -68.12
C GLY A 33 -28.13 -13.02 -66.59
N ASP A 34 -29.19 -12.53 -65.96
CA ASP A 34 -29.41 -12.63 -64.52
C ASP A 34 -29.68 -14.09 -64.16
N LYS A 35 -28.75 -14.69 -63.42
CA LYS A 35 -28.84 -16.07 -62.94
C LYS A 35 -29.31 -16.10 -61.51
N LYS A 36 -30.36 -16.87 -61.25
CA LYS A 36 -30.89 -17.09 -59.90
C LYS A 36 -31.13 -18.56 -59.65
N LEU A 37 -30.89 -18.99 -58.43
CA LEU A 37 -31.19 -20.34 -57.97
C LEU A 37 -32.18 -20.28 -56.82
N TYR A 38 -33.21 -21.10 -56.95
CA TYR A 38 -34.30 -21.20 -56.01
C TYR A 38 -34.32 -22.58 -55.37
N ILE A 39 -34.54 -22.66 -54.06
CA ILE A 39 -34.83 -23.93 -53.38
C ILE A 39 -36.21 -23.82 -52.75
N THR A 40 -37.07 -24.80 -53.05
CA THR A 40 -38.46 -24.82 -52.60
C THR A 40 -38.64 -25.61 -51.31
N ASN A 41 -39.79 -25.43 -50.65
CA ASN A 41 -40.20 -26.18 -49.47
C ASN A 41 -40.40 -27.69 -49.73
N SER A 42 -40.46 -28.13 -50.99
CA SER A 42 -40.46 -29.55 -51.35
C SER A 42 -39.04 -30.15 -51.49
N GLY A 43 -38.02 -29.30 -51.46
CA GLY A 43 -36.62 -29.65 -51.70
C GLY A 43 -36.28 -29.80 -53.17
N ARG A 44 -37.02 -29.14 -54.07
CA ARG A 44 -36.63 -28.96 -55.48
C ARG A 44 -35.69 -27.78 -55.59
N VAL A 45 -34.66 -27.93 -56.42
CA VAL A 45 -33.74 -26.85 -56.75
C VAL A 45 -34.03 -26.42 -58.19
N LEU A 46 -34.28 -25.13 -58.41
CA LEU A 46 -34.62 -24.58 -59.71
C LEU A 46 -33.58 -23.54 -60.09
N GLY A 47 -32.93 -23.74 -61.24
CA GLY A 47 -32.05 -22.75 -61.84
C GLY A 47 -32.85 -21.87 -62.79
N TYR A 48 -32.63 -20.58 -62.76
CA TYR A 48 -33.23 -19.57 -63.62
C TYR A 48 -32.15 -18.74 -64.28
N ASP A 49 -32.27 -18.53 -65.57
CA ASP A 49 -31.41 -17.64 -66.34
C ASP A 49 -32.29 -16.77 -67.23
N SER A 50 -32.16 -15.44 -67.10
CA SER A 50 -32.95 -14.52 -67.91
C SER A 50 -32.54 -14.50 -69.39
N GLY A 51 -31.42 -15.13 -69.75
CA GLY A 51 -30.92 -15.18 -71.12
C GLY A 51 -30.20 -13.89 -71.58
N GLY A 52 -30.40 -12.77 -70.88
CA GLY A 52 -29.79 -11.48 -71.23
C GLY A 52 -30.18 -10.99 -72.64
N LEU A 53 -29.30 -10.22 -73.29
CA LEU A 53 -29.54 -9.66 -74.63
C LEU A 53 -29.45 -10.69 -75.77
N PHE A 54 -28.80 -11.84 -75.54
CA PHE A 54 -28.37 -12.76 -76.61
C PHE A 54 -28.92 -14.19 -76.49
N SER A 55 -29.72 -14.49 -75.48
CA SER A 55 -30.37 -15.80 -75.35
C SER A 55 -31.75 -15.67 -74.71
N SER A 56 -32.59 -16.70 -74.90
CA SER A 56 -33.93 -16.75 -74.32
C SER A 56 -33.91 -17.13 -72.83
N GLU A 57 -34.98 -16.76 -72.12
CA GLU A 57 -35.21 -17.17 -70.72
C GLU A 57 -35.22 -18.71 -70.61
N GLN A 58 -34.45 -19.26 -69.68
CA GLN A 58 -34.33 -20.71 -69.45
C GLN A 58 -34.46 -21.07 -67.98
N SER A 59 -34.95 -22.29 -67.71
CA SER A 59 -34.97 -22.83 -66.35
C SER A 59 -34.75 -24.34 -66.29
N TRP A 60 -33.97 -24.76 -65.31
CA TRP A 60 -33.64 -26.16 -65.04
C TRP A 60 -34.18 -26.57 -63.68
N GLU A 61 -34.38 -27.87 -63.49
CA GLU A 61 -34.79 -28.41 -62.21
C GLU A 61 -33.92 -29.60 -61.80
N TYR A 62 -33.59 -29.65 -60.51
CA TYR A 62 -32.98 -30.80 -59.89
C TYR A 62 -33.92 -31.35 -58.83
N THR A 63 -34.35 -32.59 -59.06
CA THR A 63 -35.22 -33.33 -58.17
C THR A 63 -34.48 -34.46 -57.46
N GLY A 64 -33.14 -34.47 -57.42
CA GLY A 64 -32.37 -35.45 -56.66
C GLY A 64 -32.19 -35.10 -55.18
N LYS A 65 -31.33 -35.85 -54.48
CA LYS A 65 -30.94 -35.51 -53.10
C LYS A 65 -29.99 -34.32 -53.08
N ILE A 66 -30.16 -33.42 -52.12
CA ILE A 66 -29.27 -32.28 -51.87
C ILE A 66 -28.17 -32.73 -50.91
N LYS A 67 -26.92 -32.64 -51.34
CA LYS A 67 -25.74 -32.86 -50.51
C LYS A 67 -25.50 -31.62 -49.64
N VAL A 68 -25.38 -31.83 -48.35
CA VAL A 68 -25.20 -30.77 -47.33
C VAL A 68 -23.87 -31.00 -46.63
N LYS A 69 -23.06 -29.94 -46.51
CA LYS A 69 -21.83 -29.95 -45.70
C LYS A 69 -21.83 -28.73 -44.79
N PHE A 70 -21.72 -28.96 -43.49
CA PHE A 70 -21.58 -27.89 -42.51
C PHE A 70 -20.13 -27.39 -42.47
N SER A 71 -19.96 -26.08 -42.52
CA SER A 71 -18.70 -25.40 -42.25
C SER A 71 -18.87 -24.49 -41.04
N LYS A 72 -17.76 -23.93 -40.54
CA LYS A 72 -17.76 -23.04 -39.36
C LYS A 72 -18.65 -21.80 -39.53
N SER A 73 -18.75 -21.24 -40.73
CA SER A 73 -19.47 -19.99 -41.02
C SER A 73 -20.70 -20.15 -41.92
N ASP A 74 -20.83 -21.27 -42.63
CA ASP A 74 -21.89 -21.48 -43.63
C ASP A 74 -22.29 -22.96 -43.75
N VAL A 75 -23.30 -23.21 -44.58
CA VAL A 75 -23.73 -24.53 -45.01
C VAL A 75 -23.65 -24.61 -46.53
N GLN A 76 -22.83 -25.53 -47.03
CA GLN A 76 -22.67 -25.77 -48.46
C GLN A 76 -23.72 -26.76 -48.96
N LEU A 77 -24.48 -26.37 -49.97
CA LEU A 77 -25.47 -27.19 -50.66
C LEU A 77 -24.99 -27.50 -52.09
N SER A 78 -25.09 -28.77 -52.49
CA SER A 78 -24.74 -29.21 -53.84
C SER A 78 -25.53 -30.44 -54.28
N ASN A 79 -25.41 -30.85 -55.54
CA ASN A 79 -25.98 -32.12 -55.97
C ASN A 79 -25.31 -33.30 -55.26
N TYR A 80 -26.11 -34.30 -54.88
CA TYR A 80 -25.59 -35.56 -54.35
C TYR A 80 -24.98 -36.46 -55.43
N LYS A 81 -25.61 -36.49 -56.61
CA LYS A 81 -25.13 -37.21 -57.79
C LYS A 81 -24.82 -36.23 -58.91
N THR A 82 -23.94 -36.62 -59.82
CA THR A 82 -23.71 -35.90 -61.06
C THR A 82 -25.00 -35.78 -61.87
N ASP A 83 -25.28 -34.57 -62.35
CA ASP A 83 -26.44 -34.22 -63.16
C ASP A 83 -25.99 -33.21 -64.22
N SER A 84 -26.72 -33.08 -65.32
CA SER A 84 -26.51 -32.01 -66.30
C SER A 84 -26.72 -30.62 -65.68
N PHE A 85 -27.64 -30.49 -64.71
CA PHE A 85 -27.84 -29.28 -63.93
C PHE A 85 -27.20 -29.43 -62.55
N THR A 86 -26.08 -28.73 -62.36
CA THR A 86 -25.31 -28.75 -61.11
C THR A 86 -25.43 -27.44 -60.35
N PHE A 87 -25.45 -27.49 -59.03
CA PHE A 87 -25.41 -26.32 -58.16
C PHE A 87 -24.41 -26.53 -57.03
N HIS A 88 -23.82 -25.42 -56.62
CA HIS A 88 -22.93 -25.33 -55.47
C HIS A 88 -23.09 -23.95 -54.85
N ILE A 89 -23.76 -23.89 -53.71
CA ILE A 89 -24.08 -22.63 -53.02
C ILE A 89 -23.70 -22.73 -51.55
N SER A 90 -23.34 -21.59 -50.96
CA SER A 90 -23.22 -21.42 -49.51
C SER A 90 -24.41 -20.62 -49.01
N ILE A 91 -25.08 -21.12 -47.98
CA ILE A 91 -26.15 -20.43 -47.26
C ILE A 91 -25.80 -20.32 -45.78
N THR A 92 -26.43 -19.39 -45.05
CA THR A 92 -26.22 -19.28 -43.60
C THR A 92 -26.83 -20.46 -42.85
N HIS A 93 -26.38 -20.72 -41.62
CA HIS A 93 -26.98 -21.78 -40.78
C HIS A 93 -28.47 -21.55 -40.54
N GLY A 94 -28.90 -20.30 -40.34
CA GLY A 94 -30.31 -19.93 -40.20
C GLY A 94 -31.14 -20.16 -41.47
N GLN A 95 -30.58 -19.83 -42.64
CA GLN A 95 -31.21 -20.13 -43.94
C GLN A 95 -31.37 -21.63 -44.14
N PHE A 96 -30.34 -22.42 -43.80
CA PHE A 96 -30.42 -23.87 -43.87
C PHE A 96 -31.49 -24.41 -42.92
N TYR A 97 -31.53 -23.94 -41.66
CA TYR A 97 -32.52 -24.36 -40.69
C TYR A 97 -33.96 -24.06 -41.15
N LYS A 98 -34.21 -22.86 -41.67
CA LYS A 98 -35.50 -22.46 -42.25
C LYS A 98 -35.89 -23.35 -43.43
N LEU A 99 -34.93 -23.67 -44.29
CA LEU A 99 -35.13 -24.59 -45.41
C LEU A 99 -35.44 -26.01 -44.95
N TYR A 100 -34.71 -26.52 -43.96
CA TYR A 100 -34.93 -27.85 -43.40
C TYR A 100 -36.31 -27.99 -42.77
N THR A 101 -36.76 -26.97 -42.02
CA THR A 101 -38.05 -26.97 -41.31
C THR A 101 -39.25 -26.60 -42.19
N SER A 102 -39.04 -26.11 -43.41
CA SER A 102 -40.11 -25.71 -44.34
C SER A 102 -40.99 -26.86 -44.89
N GLY A 103 -40.70 -28.12 -44.54
CA GLY A 103 -41.44 -29.30 -45.01
C GLY A 103 -40.70 -30.19 -46.01
N VAL A 104 -39.40 -29.94 -46.23
CA VAL A 104 -38.57 -30.78 -47.09
C VAL A 104 -38.41 -32.17 -46.48
N ARG A 105 -38.85 -33.22 -47.19
CA ARG A 105 -38.79 -34.60 -46.70
C ARG A 105 -37.36 -35.02 -46.36
N LYS A 106 -37.12 -35.58 -45.16
CA LYS A 106 -35.79 -36.04 -44.68
C LYS A 106 -34.96 -36.81 -45.73
N LYS A 107 -35.60 -37.70 -46.49
CA LYS A 107 -34.96 -38.50 -47.57
C LYS A 107 -34.34 -37.69 -48.72
N ARG A 108 -34.63 -36.39 -48.82
CA ARG A 108 -34.07 -35.45 -49.81
C ARG A 108 -32.69 -34.96 -49.41
N TRP A 109 -32.29 -35.11 -48.16
CA TRP A 109 -31.01 -34.64 -47.66
C TRP A 109 -29.96 -35.76 -47.71
N HIS A 110 -28.74 -35.40 -48.07
CA HIS A 110 -27.55 -36.21 -47.85
C HIS A 110 -26.53 -35.35 -47.09
N ILE A 111 -26.50 -35.49 -45.78
CA ILE A 111 -25.63 -34.69 -44.91
C ILE A 111 -24.31 -35.42 -44.74
N VAL A 112 -23.22 -34.75 -45.07
CA VAL A 112 -21.86 -35.29 -45.03
C VAL A 112 -21.28 -35.08 -43.63
N GLY A 113 -20.55 -36.07 -43.12
CA GLY A 113 -19.77 -35.94 -41.88
C GLY A 113 -20.17 -36.86 -40.73
N GLU A 114 -21.22 -37.69 -40.90
CA GLU A 114 -21.53 -38.73 -39.92
C GLU A 114 -20.43 -39.79 -39.90
N THR A 115 -19.91 -40.08 -38.71
CA THR A 115 -19.01 -41.19 -38.44
C THR A 115 -19.61 -42.09 -37.34
N ALA A 116 -18.93 -43.19 -37.04
CA ALA A 116 -19.34 -44.05 -35.91
C ALA A 116 -19.41 -43.26 -34.59
N THR A 117 -18.53 -42.27 -34.39
CA THR A 117 -18.36 -41.57 -33.11
C THR A 117 -18.82 -40.11 -33.10
N SER A 118 -18.94 -39.47 -34.26
CA SER A 118 -19.32 -38.05 -34.38
C SER A 118 -20.38 -37.81 -35.44
N ALA A 119 -21.12 -36.71 -35.32
CA ALA A 119 -22.01 -36.23 -36.36
C ALA A 119 -22.02 -34.69 -36.40
N PRO A 120 -22.22 -34.06 -37.56
CA PRO A 120 -22.38 -32.62 -37.60
C PRO A 120 -23.72 -32.19 -36.97
N CYS A 121 -23.70 -31.10 -36.22
CA CYS A 121 -24.87 -30.51 -35.57
C CYS A 121 -24.87 -28.98 -35.67
N LEU A 122 -26.04 -28.37 -35.46
CA LEU A 122 -26.15 -26.93 -35.18
C LEU A 122 -26.57 -26.71 -33.72
N ILE A 123 -26.11 -25.62 -33.12
CA ILE A 123 -26.39 -25.23 -31.74
C ILE A 123 -26.95 -23.82 -31.74
N SER A 124 -28.04 -23.60 -31.00
CA SER A 124 -28.59 -22.28 -30.75
C SER A 124 -29.35 -22.26 -29.42
N ASN A 125 -29.55 -21.07 -28.84
CA ASN A 125 -30.47 -20.89 -27.72
C ASN A 125 -31.93 -20.80 -28.22
N ASN A 126 -32.17 -20.34 -29.45
CA ASN A 126 -33.49 -20.28 -30.03
C ASN A 126 -33.48 -20.24 -31.55
N PHE A 127 -33.55 -21.41 -32.20
CA PHE A 127 -33.56 -21.52 -33.66
C PHE A 127 -34.67 -20.73 -34.39
N GLU A 128 -35.73 -20.33 -33.69
CA GLU A 128 -36.87 -19.60 -34.26
C GLU A 128 -36.67 -18.08 -34.27
N SER A 129 -35.68 -17.55 -33.54
CA SER A 129 -35.40 -16.11 -33.50
C SER A 129 -34.43 -15.71 -34.61
N GLU A 130 -34.81 -14.73 -35.43
CA GLU A 130 -33.95 -14.17 -36.49
C GLU A 130 -32.68 -13.49 -35.95
N HIS A 131 -32.66 -13.14 -34.66
CA HIS A 131 -31.51 -12.54 -33.97
C HIS A 131 -30.68 -13.55 -33.17
N SER A 132 -31.06 -14.83 -33.17
CA SER A 132 -30.28 -15.86 -32.48
C SER A 132 -29.01 -16.21 -33.26
N GLU A 133 -27.89 -16.32 -32.54
CA GLU A 133 -26.68 -16.88 -33.11
C GLU A 133 -26.83 -18.41 -33.24
N MET A 134 -26.36 -18.94 -34.36
CA MET A 134 -26.29 -20.37 -34.63
C MET A 134 -24.85 -20.77 -34.88
N PHE A 135 -24.42 -21.85 -34.26
CA PHE A 135 -23.06 -22.38 -34.39
C PHE A 135 -23.10 -23.77 -34.97
N SER A 136 -22.18 -24.08 -35.89
CA SER A 136 -21.95 -25.45 -36.33
C SER A 136 -20.89 -26.13 -35.47
N SER A 137 -21.08 -27.42 -35.22
CA SER A 137 -20.16 -28.26 -34.46
C SER A 137 -20.24 -29.70 -34.92
N ASP A 138 -19.30 -30.51 -34.45
CA ASP A 138 -19.44 -31.96 -34.46
C ASP A 138 -19.78 -32.42 -33.04
N ILE A 139 -20.90 -33.15 -32.92
CA ILE A 139 -21.36 -33.76 -31.68
C ILE A 139 -20.75 -35.15 -31.53
N ILE A 140 -20.13 -35.40 -30.37
CA ILE A 140 -19.68 -36.72 -29.93
C ILE A 140 -20.50 -37.09 -28.71
N ILE A 141 -21.26 -38.17 -28.82
CA ILE A 141 -22.11 -38.70 -27.74
C ILE A 141 -21.28 -39.75 -26.98
N LYS A 142 -20.94 -39.46 -25.72
CA LYS A 142 -20.20 -40.36 -24.82
C LYS A 142 -21.09 -40.78 -23.66
N ASP A 143 -20.71 -41.81 -22.92
CA ASP A 143 -21.53 -42.42 -21.86
C ASP A 143 -22.06 -41.44 -20.79
N GLN A 144 -21.32 -40.35 -20.48
CA GLN A 144 -21.69 -39.41 -19.41
C GLN A 144 -21.91 -37.96 -19.90
N LYS A 145 -21.60 -37.68 -21.18
CA LYS A 145 -21.61 -36.32 -21.70
C LYS A 145 -21.69 -36.25 -23.21
N ILE A 146 -22.15 -35.10 -23.68
CA ILE A 146 -21.97 -34.64 -25.05
C ILE A 146 -20.66 -33.84 -25.12
N VAL A 147 -19.85 -34.10 -26.13
CA VAL A 147 -18.71 -33.24 -26.48
C VAL A 147 -19.02 -32.53 -27.79
N LEU A 148 -18.92 -31.21 -27.80
CA LEU A 148 -19.08 -30.35 -28.97
C LEU A 148 -17.69 -29.85 -29.38
N MET A 149 -17.21 -30.28 -30.54
CA MET A 149 -15.83 -30.02 -30.99
C MET A 149 -15.56 -28.52 -31.22
N ASN A 150 -16.60 -27.77 -31.61
CA ASN A 150 -16.56 -26.33 -31.84
C ASN A 150 -17.78 -25.67 -31.18
N GLY A 151 -17.58 -24.68 -30.33
CA GLY A 151 -18.68 -23.93 -29.74
C GLY A 151 -18.39 -23.41 -28.34
N PRO A 152 -19.31 -22.58 -27.78
CA PRO A 152 -19.13 -22.00 -26.46
C PRO A 152 -19.17 -23.02 -25.33
N PHE A 153 -19.82 -24.18 -25.51
CA PHE A 153 -19.91 -25.26 -24.53
C PHE A 153 -19.26 -26.51 -25.09
N THR A 154 -18.05 -26.83 -24.65
CA THR A 154 -17.30 -27.99 -25.16
C THR A 154 -17.81 -29.31 -24.60
N ASP A 155 -18.24 -29.32 -23.33
CA ASP A 155 -18.76 -30.50 -22.63
C ASP A 155 -20.14 -30.20 -22.02
N ILE A 156 -21.13 -31.03 -22.31
CA ILE A 156 -22.47 -30.98 -21.71
C ILE A 156 -22.72 -32.32 -21.01
N TYR A 157 -22.64 -32.32 -19.68
CA TYR A 157 -22.83 -33.53 -18.87
C TYR A 157 -24.32 -33.87 -18.70
N TYR A 158 -24.66 -35.15 -18.87
CA TYR A 158 -26.06 -35.61 -18.82
C TYR A 158 -26.72 -35.34 -17.47
N TYR A 159 -25.96 -35.52 -16.39
CA TYR A 159 -26.47 -35.31 -15.05
C TYR A 159 -26.83 -33.84 -14.74
N ARG A 160 -26.43 -32.86 -15.56
CA ARG A 160 -26.83 -31.43 -15.42
C ARG A 160 -28.09 -31.08 -16.22
N ILE A 161 -28.75 -32.07 -16.80
CA ILE A 161 -29.99 -31.92 -17.57
C ILE A 161 -31.13 -32.40 -16.68
N TYR A 162 -32.14 -31.56 -16.46
CA TYR A 162 -33.32 -31.95 -15.67
C TYR A 162 -34.50 -32.33 -16.56
N SER A 163 -34.55 -31.83 -17.80
CA SER A 163 -35.54 -32.27 -18.79
C SER A 163 -35.02 -32.06 -20.20
N TYR A 164 -35.58 -32.81 -21.14
CA TYR A 164 -35.34 -32.60 -22.56
C TYR A 164 -36.64 -32.67 -23.33
N LYS A 165 -36.68 -32.01 -24.49
CA LYS A 165 -37.80 -32.08 -25.42
C LYS A 165 -37.26 -32.37 -26.82
N LYS A 166 -37.72 -33.48 -27.42
CA LYS A 166 -37.43 -33.80 -28.82
C LYS A 166 -38.53 -33.20 -29.71
N THR A 167 -38.12 -32.40 -30.71
CA THR A 167 -39.01 -31.94 -31.78
C THR A 167 -38.33 -32.22 -33.12
N ASP A 168 -38.79 -33.26 -33.81
CA ASP A 168 -38.17 -33.79 -35.03
C ASP A 168 -36.65 -34.05 -34.88
N SER A 169 -35.81 -33.25 -35.53
CA SER A 169 -34.34 -33.37 -35.53
C SER A 169 -33.66 -32.43 -34.52
N ILE A 170 -34.45 -31.82 -33.63
CA ILE A 170 -33.97 -30.91 -32.59
C ILE A 170 -34.18 -31.58 -31.24
N ILE A 171 -33.14 -31.54 -30.42
CA ILE A 171 -33.24 -31.82 -28.99
C ILE A 171 -33.00 -30.52 -28.22
N GLU A 172 -34.01 -30.14 -27.45
CA GLU A 172 -33.93 -29.05 -26.49
C GLU A 172 -33.55 -29.64 -25.14
N LEU A 173 -32.39 -29.23 -24.62
CA LEU A 173 -31.86 -29.65 -23.34
C LEU A 173 -32.09 -28.53 -22.33
N ASN A 174 -32.94 -28.80 -21.34
CA ASN A 174 -33.15 -27.89 -20.22
C ASN A 174 -32.32 -28.37 -19.03
N GLY A 175 -31.44 -27.50 -18.55
CA GLY A 175 -30.45 -27.86 -17.54
C GLY A 175 -29.90 -26.63 -16.84
N LYS A 176 -28.80 -26.80 -16.12
CA LYS A 176 -27.97 -25.69 -15.61
C LYS A 176 -26.55 -25.92 -16.05
N PHE A 177 -26.19 -25.29 -17.16
CA PHE A 177 -24.88 -25.44 -17.81
C PHE A 177 -23.99 -24.27 -17.44
N TYR A 178 -22.83 -24.57 -16.85
CA TYR A 178 -21.85 -23.55 -16.47
C TYR A 178 -20.70 -23.54 -17.47
N ASN A 179 -20.37 -22.36 -17.98
CA ASN A 179 -19.16 -22.13 -18.76
C ASN A 179 -18.50 -20.81 -18.35
N LYS A 180 -17.19 -20.85 -18.05
CA LYS A 180 -16.43 -19.67 -17.61
C LYS A 180 -16.49 -18.49 -18.60
N SER A 181 -16.62 -18.76 -19.90
CA SER A 181 -16.61 -17.76 -20.96
C SER A 181 -18.00 -17.22 -21.32
N VAL A 182 -19.08 -17.97 -21.07
CA VAL A 182 -20.44 -17.64 -21.56
C VAL A 182 -21.47 -17.45 -20.44
N GLY A 183 -21.21 -17.96 -19.24
CA GLY A 183 -22.11 -17.87 -18.09
C GLY A 183 -23.10 -19.04 -18.00
N ASP A 184 -24.13 -18.87 -17.17
CA ASP A 184 -25.15 -19.89 -16.94
C ASP A 184 -26.17 -19.91 -18.07
N LEU A 185 -26.36 -21.09 -18.67
CA LEU A 185 -27.47 -21.34 -19.59
C LEU A 185 -28.46 -22.31 -18.98
N GLU A 186 -29.74 -21.98 -19.17
CA GLU A 186 -30.85 -22.83 -18.74
C GLU A 186 -31.35 -23.75 -19.86
N ASN A 187 -31.02 -23.42 -21.11
CA ASN A 187 -31.53 -24.08 -22.30
C ASN A 187 -30.47 -24.11 -23.40
N ILE A 188 -30.28 -25.28 -24.00
CA ILE A 188 -29.45 -25.48 -25.19
C ILE A 188 -30.27 -26.27 -26.20
N LYS A 189 -30.49 -25.73 -27.40
CA LYS A 189 -31.12 -26.46 -28.51
C LYS A 189 -30.04 -26.96 -29.45
N ILE A 190 -30.06 -28.26 -29.73
CA ILE A 190 -29.12 -28.91 -30.63
C ILE A 190 -29.91 -29.56 -31.77
N PHE A 191 -29.61 -29.15 -33.00
CA PHE A 191 -30.10 -29.78 -34.21
C PHE A 191 -29.15 -30.91 -34.61
N ILE A 192 -29.64 -32.14 -34.57
CA ILE A 192 -28.91 -33.37 -34.92
C ILE A 192 -29.67 -34.05 -36.06
N PRO A 193 -29.19 -33.98 -37.30
CA PRO A 193 -29.98 -34.43 -38.45
C PRO A 193 -29.94 -35.95 -38.68
N PHE A 194 -29.64 -36.73 -37.65
CA PHE A 194 -29.46 -38.18 -37.69
C PHE A 194 -30.27 -38.83 -36.55
N ASP A 195 -31.36 -39.51 -36.91
CA ASP A 195 -32.32 -40.05 -35.94
C ASP A 195 -31.69 -41.12 -35.01
N ASN A 196 -30.73 -41.92 -35.51
CA ASN A 196 -29.95 -42.88 -34.72
C ASN A 196 -29.14 -42.19 -33.60
N LYS A 197 -28.49 -41.05 -33.90
CA LYS A 197 -27.72 -40.27 -32.92
C LYS A 197 -28.61 -39.59 -31.90
N ILE A 198 -29.77 -39.05 -32.32
CA ILE A 198 -30.75 -38.53 -31.37
C ILE A 198 -31.24 -39.63 -30.42
N ASN A 199 -31.59 -40.80 -30.95
CA ASN A 199 -32.10 -41.90 -30.13
C ASN A 199 -31.00 -42.46 -29.20
N GLN A 200 -29.74 -42.51 -29.65
CA GLN A 200 -28.59 -42.84 -28.81
C GLN A 200 -28.44 -41.84 -27.65
N LEU A 201 -28.51 -40.54 -27.95
CA LEU A 201 -28.45 -39.48 -26.94
C LEU A 201 -29.59 -39.60 -25.93
N ILE A 202 -30.83 -39.78 -26.40
CA ILE A 202 -32.00 -39.92 -25.53
C ILE A 202 -31.87 -41.13 -24.61
N SER A 203 -31.45 -42.29 -25.14
CA SER A 203 -31.23 -43.49 -24.32
C SER A 203 -30.21 -43.26 -23.21
N LEU A 204 -29.15 -42.49 -23.45
CA LEU A 204 -28.13 -42.17 -22.44
C LEU A 204 -28.63 -41.12 -21.44
N LEU A 205 -29.43 -40.15 -21.90
CA LEU A 205 -30.09 -39.17 -21.02
C LEU A 205 -31.05 -39.86 -20.04
N GLU A 206 -31.85 -40.81 -20.51
CA GLU A 206 -32.81 -41.58 -19.70
C GLU A 206 -32.12 -42.51 -18.68
N GLN A 207 -30.90 -42.96 -18.97
CA GLN A 207 -30.10 -43.82 -18.08
C GLN A 207 -29.23 -43.05 -17.08
N SER A 208 -29.07 -41.74 -17.29
CA SER A 208 -28.18 -40.91 -16.48
C SER A 208 -28.95 -40.23 -15.36
N PRO A 209 -28.71 -40.57 -14.08
CA PRO A 209 -29.39 -39.92 -12.97
C PRO A 209 -29.09 -38.43 -12.96
N SER A 210 -30.09 -37.60 -12.71
CA SER A 210 -29.90 -36.15 -12.69
C SER A 210 -29.30 -35.69 -11.36
N ILE A 211 -28.40 -34.69 -11.36
CA ILE A 211 -27.93 -34.07 -10.12
C ILE A 211 -29.08 -33.45 -9.33
N PHE A 212 -30.12 -32.99 -10.03
CA PHE A 212 -31.31 -32.38 -9.43
C PHE A 212 -32.16 -33.38 -8.63
N GLU A 213 -31.97 -34.68 -8.82
CA GLU A 213 -32.55 -35.72 -7.94
C GLU A 213 -31.85 -35.71 -6.57
N ASP A 214 -30.54 -35.46 -6.54
CA ASP A 214 -29.74 -35.41 -5.32
C ASP A 214 -29.92 -34.08 -4.55
N ILE A 215 -29.86 -32.95 -5.27
CA ILE A 215 -29.84 -31.60 -4.66
C ILE A 215 -31.22 -30.92 -4.60
N GLY A 216 -32.23 -31.50 -5.26
CA GLY A 216 -33.53 -30.89 -5.47
C GLY A 216 -33.55 -29.88 -6.63
N ASN A 217 -34.75 -29.59 -7.15
CA ASN A 217 -34.91 -28.65 -8.26
C ASN A 217 -34.65 -27.21 -7.80
N THR A 218 -33.49 -26.66 -8.14
CA THR A 218 -33.08 -25.29 -7.77
C THR A 218 -32.82 -24.42 -8.99
N ASN A 219 -33.19 -23.15 -8.88
CA ASN A 219 -32.84 -22.13 -9.86
C ASN A 219 -31.41 -21.62 -9.72
N LEU A 220 -30.72 -21.93 -8.63
CA LEU A 220 -29.44 -21.36 -8.25
C LEU A 220 -28.44 -22.48 -7.98
N LEU A 221 -27.81 -22.96 -9.06
CA LEU A 221 -26.78 -24.01 -9.09
C LEU A 221 -25.51 -23.46 -9.71
N TYR A 222 -24.38 -23.47 -8.99
CA TYR A 222 -23.13 -22.96 -9.52
C TYR A 222 -21.91 -23.76 -9.04
N THR A 223 -20.82 -23.67 -9.79
CA THR A 223 -19.53 -24.26 -9.42
C THR A 223 -18.57 -23.16 -9.01
N ALA A 224 -17.91 -23.32 -7.87
CA ALA A 224 -16.92 -22.36 -7.37
C ALA A 224 -15.69 -23.06 -6.80
N VAL A 225 -14.52 -22.45 -7.02
CA VAL A 225 -13.29 -22.86 -6.34
C VAL A 225 -13.40 -22.45 -4.88
N THR A 226 -13.32 -23.44 -4.01
CA THR A 226 -13.61 -23.28 -2.58
C THR A 226 -12.38 -23.54 -1.73
N ASN A 227 -12.19 -22.67 -0.74
CA ASN A 227 -11.21 -22.84 0.34
C ASN A 227 -11.92 -22.70 1.68
N GLY A 228 -11.73 -23.65 2.60
CA GLY A 228 -12.22 -23.54 3.96
C GLY A 228 -12.70 -24.81 4.61
N ILE A 229 -13.39 -24.64 5.74
CA ILE A 229 -14.00 -25.72 6.51
C ILE A 229 -15.46 -25.86 6.07
N ILE A 230 -15.82 -27.02 5.53
CA ILE A 230 -17.21 -27.39 5.23
C ILE A 230 -17.55 -28.59 6.09
N HIS A 231 -18.50 -28.41 7.00
CA HIS A 231 -18.94 -29.45 7.94
C HIS A 231 -17.77 -30.20 8.61
N ARG A 232 -16.85 -29.43 9.23
CA ARG A 232 -15.61 -29.91 9.89
C ARG A 232 -14.55 -30.55 8.99
N GLN A 233 -14.73 -30.56 7.66
CA GLN A 233 -13.72 -31.02 6.71
C GLN A 233 -13.03 -29.82 6.06
N PHE A 234 -11.70 -29.80 6.08
CA PHE A 234 -10.94 -28.75 5.41
C PHE A 234 -10.78 -29.07 3.92
N VAL A 235 -11.20 -28.13 3.09
CA VAL A 235 -11.16 -28.17 1.63
C VAL A 235 -10.24 -27.06 1.14
N ARG A 236 -9.33 -27.38 0.23
CA ARG A 236 -8.37 -26.42 -0.33
C ARG A 236 -8.36 -26.49 -1.85
N ASN A 237 -8.66 -25.37 -2.49
CA ASN A 237 -8.70 -25.18 -3.94
C ASN A 237 -9.47 -26.29 -4.66
N GLN A 238 -10.61 -26.71 -4.10
CA GLN A 238 -11.47 -27.72 -4.70
C GLN A 238 -12.64 -27.04 -5.40
N GLU A 239 -12.94 -27.46 -6.63
CA GLU A 239 -14.17 -27.08 -7.32
C GLU A 239 -15.35 -27.86 -6.72
N LEU A 240 -16.30 -27.13 -6.15
CA LEU A 240 -17.50 -27.69 -5.53
C LEU A 240 -18.74 -27.06 -6.15
N VAL A 241 -19.84 -27.82 -6.14
CA VAL A 241 -21.15 -27.37 -6.58
C VAL A 241 -21.95 -26.87 -5.40
N PHE A 242 -22.55 -25.69 -5.56
CA PHE A 242 -23.39 -25.03 -4.58
C PHE A 242 -24.79 -24.85 -5.16
N ALA A 243 -25.78 -25.25 -4.38
CA ALA A 243 -27.19 -25.19 -4.73
C ALA A 243 -28.00 -24.56 -3.60
N LEU A 244 -28.97 -23.72 -3.92
CA LEU A 244 -29.94 -23.21 -2.95
C LEU A 244 -31.32 -23.84 -3.20
N PHE A 245 -31.69 -24.84 -2.41
CA PHE A 245 -32.93 -25.60 -2.59
C PHE A 245 -33.79 -25.50 -1.34
N ASN A 246 -35.05 -25.04 -1.46
CA ASN A 246 -35.96 -24.85 -0.31
C ASN A 246 -35.33 -24.07 0.87
N ASP A 247 -34.59 -23.00 0.56
CA ASP A 247 -33.76 -22.23 1.49
C ASP A 247 -32.61 -23.00 2.17
N ASP A 248 -32.30 -24.24 1.78
CA ASP A 248 -31.08 -24.94 2.19
C ASP A 248 -29.92 -24.68 1.22
N LEU A 249 -28.74 -24.42 1.77
CA LEU A 249 -27.49 -24.43 1.01
C LEU A 249 -26.93 -25.85 0.96
N VAL A 250 -26.98 -26.45 -0.23
CA VAL A 250 -26.42 -27.77 -0.54
C VAL A 250 -25.04 -27.58 -1.17
N VAL A 251 -24.04 -28.28 -0.65
CA VAL A 251 -22.66 -28.29 -1.14
C VAL A 251 -22.31 -29.71 -1.55
N MET A 252 -21.84 -29.90 -2.78
CA MET A 252 -21.62 -31.21 -3.38
C MET A 252 -20.25 -31.31 -4.07
N ASP A 253 -19.58 -32.44 -3.86
CA ASP A 253 -18.46 -32.88 -4.69
C ASP A 253 -19.04 -33.51 -5.96
N GLU A 254 -19.03 -32.74 -7.05
CA GLU A 254 -19.63 -33.15 -8.33
C GLU A 254 -18.96 -34.41 -8.92
N ALA A 255 -17.63 -34.50 -8.80
CA ALA A 255 -16.85 -35.62 -9.32
C ALA A 255 -17.16 -36.93 -8.59
N LYS A 256 -17.42 -36.86 -7.28
CA LYS A 256 -17.76 -38.02 -6.45
C LYS A 256 -19.27 -38.25 -6.31
N ARG A 257 -20.08 -37.37 -6.87
CA ARG A 257 -21.55 -37.36 -6.73
C ARG A 257 -22.00 -37.48 -5.28
N LYS A 258 -21.34 -36.72 -4.39
CA LYS A 258 -21.57 -36.78 -2.94
C LYS A 258 -21.89 -35.42 -2.37
N ILE A 259 -23.04 -35.31 -1.71
CA ILE A 259 -23.38 -34.15 -0.88
C ILE A 259 -22.40 -34.12 0.31
N ILE A 260 -21.64 -33.04 0.40
CA ILE A 260 -20.70 -32.76 1.49
C ILE A 260 -21.47 -32.16 2.68
N SER A 261 -22.43 -31.27 2.39
CA SER A 261 -23.19 -30.54 3.41
C SER A 261 -24.54 -30.08 2.87
N GLN A 262 -25.56 -30.07 3.72
CA GLN A 262 -26.87 -29.48 3.47
C GLN A 262 -27.41 -28.88 4.77
N HIS A 263 -27.64 -27.57 4.78
CA HIS A 263 -28.14 -26.85 5.95
C HIS A 263 -28.97 -25.63 5.56
N PRO A 264 -29.92 -25.18 6.41
CA PRO A 264 -30.71 -23.99 6.14
C PRO A 264 -29.83 -22.76 5.94
N PHE A 265 -30.00 -22.07 4.82
CA PHE A 265 -29.23 -20.89 4.43
C PHE A 265 -29.37 -19.74 5.44
N LYS A 266 -30.53 -19.66 6.13
CA LYS A 266 -30.75 -18.73 7.26
C LYS A 266 -29.78 -18.92 8.43
N GLU A 267 -29.09 -20.06 8.51
CA GLU A 267 -28.06 -20.34 9.50
C GLU A 267 -26.68 -19.86 9.07
N TYR A 268 -26.56 -19.21 7.92
CA TYR A 268 -25.32 -18.64 7.42
C TYR A 268 -25.38 -17.11 7.40
N ASP A 269 -24.24 -16.51 7.69
CA ASP A 269 -23.91 -15.15 7.28
C ASP A 269 -23.03 -15.23 6.03
N SER A 270 -23.19 -14.26 5.14
CA SER A 270 -22.30 -14.11 4.00
C SER A 270 -21.78 -12.69 3.88
N TYR A 271 -20.54 -12.57 3.42
CA TYR A 271 -19.80 -11.33 3.32
C TYR A 271 -19.13 -11.28 1.96
N TYR A 272 -19.30 -10.17 1.23
CA TYR A 272 -18.78 -10.04 -0.13
C TYR A 272 -17.66 -9.03 -0.25
N ASN A 273 -16.64 -9.38 -1.04
CA ASN A 273 -15.56 -8.51 -1.44
C ASN A 273 -15.58 -8.33 -2.97
N SER A 274 -15.96 -7.13 -3.42
CA SER A 274 -16.06 -6.79 -4.85
C SER A 274 -14.72 -6.68 -5.56
N LEU A 275 -13.63 -6.39 -4.83
CA LEU A 275 -12.30 -6.26 -5.42
C LEU A 275 -11.70 -7.63 -5.72
N SER A 276 -11.82 -8.58 -4.79
CA SER A 276 -11.29 -9.93 -4.96
C SER A 276 -12.30 -10.92 -5.55
N LYS A 277 -13.55 -10.49 -5.81
CA LYS A 277 -14.67 -11.32 -6.28
C LYS A 277 -14.85 -12.58 -5.44
N GLN A 278 -14.79 -12.41 -4.13
CA GLN A 278 -14.87 -13.50 -3.16
C GLN A 278 -16.04 -13.30 -2.21
N ILE A 279 -16.73 -14.39 -1.92
CA ILE A 279 -17.76 -14.45 -0.88
C ILE A 279 -17.25 -15.33 0.25
N LEU A 280 -17.22 -14.79 1.45
CA LEU A 280 -17.02 -15.55 2.67
C LEU A 280 -18.38 -15.98 3.21
N ILE A 281 -18.62 -17.29 3.31
CA ILE A 281 -19.82 -17.88 3.91
C ILE A 281 -19.44 -18.46 5.27
N MET A 282 -20.24 -18.13 6.29
CA MET A 282 -19.99 -18.45 7.68
C MET A 282 -21.24 -18.96 8.35
N HIS A 283 -21.22 -20.20 8.83
CA HIS A 283 -22.31 -20.72 9.63
C HIS A 283 -22.39 -19.97 10.98
N LYS A 284 -23.60 -19.73 11.50
CA LYS A 284 -23.85 -19.07 12.79
C LYS A 284 -23.18 -19.83 13.93
N GLN A 285 -23.21 -21.16 13.87
CA GLN A 285 -22.31 -21.98 14.67
C GLN A 285 -20.93 -22.01 13.98
N ARG A 286 -20.10 -21.01 14.28
CA ARG A 286 -18.84 -20.65 13.59
C ARG A 286 -17.83 -21.80 13.37
N GLN A 287 -17.97 -22.92 14.08
CA GLN A 287 -17.12 -24.12 13.95
C GLN A 287 -17.63 -25.14 12.93
N MET A 288 -18.88 -25.05 12.48
CA MET A 288 -19.47 -26.02 11.55
C MET A 288 -18.99 -25.81 10.12
N ALA A 289 -19.09 -24.58 9.62
CA ALA A 289 -18.64 -24.25 8.27
C ALA A 289 -18.18 -22.79 8.17
N ARG A 290 -17.02 -22.59 7.55
CA ARG A 290 -16.46 -21.30 7.15
C ARG A 290 -15.65 -21.50 5.88
N PHE A 291 -16.10 -20.94 4.76
CA PHE A 291 -15.43 -21.12 3.48
C PHE A 291 -15.56 -19.89 2.58
N ILE A 292 -14.58 -19.74 1.70
CA ILE A 292 -14.49 -18.68 0.71
C ILE A 292 -14.79 -19.27 -0.66
N LEU A 293 -15.70 -18.63 -1.36
CA LEU A 293 -16.04 -18.90 -2.75
C LEU A 293 -15.35 -17.87 -3.62
N SER A 294 -14.50 -18.32 -4.54
CA SER A 294 -13.93 -17.46 -5.59
C SER A 294 -14.85 -17.50 -6.81
N LEU A 295 -15.31 -16.33 -7.26
CA LEU A 295 -16.23 -16.18 -8.38
C LEU A 295 -15.46 -15.78 -9.65
N ASP A 296 -15.41 -16.69 -10.62
CA ASP A 296 -14.66 -16.50 -11.86
C ASP A 296 -15.43 -15.71 -12.95
N TYR A 297 -16.68 -15.31 -12.72
CA TYR A 297 -17.56 -14.70 -13.74
C TYR A 297 -18.51 -13.60 -13.21
N ASN A 298 -18.54 -12.45 -13.89
CA ASN A 298 -19.26 -11.22 -13.46
C ASN A 298 -20.80 -11.37 -13.43
N GLY A 299 -21.38 -12.16 -14.34
CA GLY A 299 -22.85 -12.33 -14.38
C GLY A 299 -23.36 -13.13 -13.17
N LEU A 300 -22.60 -14.16 -12.79
CA LEU A 300 -22.86 -14.99 -11.62
C LEU A 300 -22.62 -14.21 -10.32
N GLU A 301 -21.58 -13.36 -10.29
CA GLU A 301 -21.30 -12.45 -9.19
C GLU A 301 -22.50 -11.58 -8.81
N ASN A 302 -23.15 -10.95 -9.80
CA ASN A 302 -24.32 -10.10 -9.55
C ASN A 302 -25.53 -10.87 -9.02
N GLN A 303 -25.70 -12.12 -9.44
CA GLN A 303 -26.82 -12.96 -8.96
C GLN A 303 -26.55 -13.49 -7.55
N ILE A 304 -25.37 -14.03 -7.31
CA ILE A 304 -24.99 -14.58 -6.00
C ILE A 304 -24.87 -13.46 -4.97
N SER A 305 -24.21 -12.33 -5.28
CA SER A 305 -24.09 -11.23 -4.31
C SER A 305 -25.45 -10.71 -3.85
N LYS A 306 -26.40 -10.49 -4.77
CA LYS A 306 -27.78 -10.06 -4.42
C LYS A 306 -28.52 -11.07 -3.55
N LYS A 307 -28.30 -12.36 -3.76
CA LYS A 307 -29.01 -13.44 -3.04
C LYS A 307 -28.40 -13.76 -1.69
N PHE A 308 -27.07 -13.71 -1.58
CA PHE A 308 -26.37 -14.19 -0.41
C PHE A 308 -26.06 -13.06 0.57
N THR A 309 -25.77 -11.85 0.08
CA THR A 309 -25.10 -10.82 0.87
C THR A 309 -26.06 -9.84 1.51
N LYS A 310 -25.79 -9.48 2.77
CA LYS A 310 -26.52 -8.43 3.49
C LYS A 310 -25.85 -7.07 3.21
N PRO A 311 -26.59 -5.96 3.10
CA PRO A 311 -26.04 -4.64 2.74
C PRO A 311 -24.87 -4.17 3.62
N ASN A 312 -24.89 -4.54 4.90
CA ASN A 312 -23.94 -4.07 5.91
C ASN A 312 -22.84 -5.09 6.23
N HIS A 313 -22.82 -6.23 5.53
CA HIS A 313 -21.78 -7.24 5.69
C HIS A 313 -20.65 -7.00 4.69
N ARG A 314 -19.42 -6.87 5.18
CA ARG A 314 -18.22 -6.64 4.36
C ARG A 314 -17.16 -7.68 4.64
N PHE A 315 -16.52 -8.14 3.56
CA PHE A 315 -15.39 -9.04 3.61
C PHE A 315 -14.13 -8.34 3.15
N ILE A 316 -13.06 -8.40 3.93
CA ILE A 316 -11.73 -7.92 3.53
C ILE A 316 -10.80 -9.12 3.41
N SER A 317 -10.54 -9.52 2.17
CA SER A 317 -9.54 -10.53 1.83
C SER A 317 -8.14 -9.93 1.97
N ASN A 318 -7.21 -10.71 2.53
CA ASN A 318 -5.79 -10.35 2.70
C ASN A 318 -5.58 -8.98 3.38
N PHE A 319 -6.06 -8.83 4.62
CA PHE A 319 -6.06 -7.54 5.30
C PHE A 319 -4.65 -7.11 5.73
N GLY A 320 -3.92 -8.02 6.38
CA GLY A 320 -2.62 -7.71 6.93
C GLY A 320 -2.13 -8.78 7.89
N ASP A 321 -0.98 -8.49 8.50
CA ASP A 321 -0.37 -9.36 9.48
C ASP A 321 -0.73 -8.88 10.89
N PHE A 322 -1.24 -9.78 11.72
CA PHE A 322 -1.74 -9.54 13.06
C PHE A 322 -0.71 -9.99 14.10
N THR A 323 -0.41 -9.11 15.06
CA THR A 323 0.48 -9.37 16.19
C THR A 323 -0.13 -8.78 17.47
N GLY A 324 -0.12 -9.53 18.57
CA GLY A 324 -0.59 -9.06 19.89
C GLY A 324 -1.46 -10.07 20.61
N THR A 325 -2.25 -9.60 21.56
CA THR A 325 -3.13 -10.45 22.38
C THR A 325 -4.58 -10.15 22.05
N LEU A 326 -5.38 -11.21 21.86
CA LEU A 326 -6.83 -11.10 21.70
C LEU A 326 -7.54 -12.31 22.32
N LEU A 327 -8.52 -12.03 23.16
CA LEU A 327 -9.30 -13.00 23.93
C LEU A 327 -8.40 -13.99 24.70
N GLY A 328 -7.34 -13.47 25.34
CA GLY A 328 -6.37 -14.24 26.13
C GLY A 328 -5.36 -15.06 25.33
N LYS A 329 -5.40 -15.01 23.99
CA LYS A 329 -4.46 -15.72 23.12
C LYS A 329 -3.46 -14.77 22.48
N GLU A 330 -2.20 -15.19 22.44
CA GLU A 330 -1.11 -14.44 21.82
C GLU A 330 -0.91 -14.89 20.37
N TYR A 331 -0.72 -13.92 19.49
CA TYR A 331 -0.50 -14.13 18.06
C TYR A 331 0.72 -13.34 17.59
N THR A 332 1.50 -13.94 16.69
CA THR A 332 2.72 -13.32 16.16
C THR A 332 2.73 -13.40 14.64
N ASN A 333 2.60 -12.24 13.98
CA ASN A 333 2.70 -12.08 12.54
C ASN A 333 1.81 -13.05 11.73
N VAL A 334 0.58 -13.29 12.21
CA VAL A 334 -0.36 -14.19 11.53
C VAL A 334 -1.14 -13.44 10.46
N ASN A 335 -1.23 -13.99 9.25
CA ASN A 335 -1.98 -13.34 8.17
C ASN A 335 -3.49 -13.48 8.40
N ILE A 336 -4.21 -12.36 8.34
CA ILE A 336 -5.63 -12.32 8.65
C ILE A 336 -6.51 -11.79 7.52
N ILE A 337 -7.74 -12.25 7.53
CA ILE A 337 -8.88 -11.70 6.81
C ILE A 337 -9.91 -11.22 7.82
N MET A 338 -10.80 -10.31 7.40
CA MET A 338 -11.81 -9.75 8.29
C MET A 338 -13.22 -9.86 7.72
N ALA A 339 -14.16 -10.24 8.57
CA ALA A 339 -15.58 -10.13 8.33
C ALA A 339 -16.13 -9.02 9.23
N ILE A 340 -16.77 -8.01 8.64
CA ILE A 340 -17.30 -6.84 9.34
C ILE A 340 -18.80 -6.79 9.14
N ASN A 341 -19.55 -6.59 10.23
CA ASN A 341 -20.95 -6.16 10.19
C ASN A 341 -21.12 -4.86 11.00
N GLU A 342 -22.35 -4.43 11.28
CA GLU A 342 -22.62 -3.16 11.97
C GLU A 342 -22.18 -3.15 13.45
N GLU A 343 -22.08 -4.31 14.09
CA GLU A 343 -21.86 -4.42 15.53
C GLU A 343 -20.50 -5.03 15.90
N GLU A 344 -19.93 -5.87 15.03
CA GLU A 344 -18.76 -6.68 15.31
C GLU A 344 -17.81 -6.85 14.11
N ILE A 345 -16.55 -7.11 14.44
CA ILE A 345 -15.49 -7.55 13.53
C ILE A 345 -15.07 -8.94 13.95
N GLU A 346 -15.08 -9.89 13.02
CA GLU A 346 -14.44 -11.20 13.22
C GLU A 346 -13.10 -11.25 12.48
N PHE A 347 -12.04 -11.50 13.25
CA PHE A 347 -10.70 -11.74 12.73
C PHE A 347 -10.52 -13.24 12.46
N ILE A 348 -10.06 -13.58 11.26
CA ILE A 348 -9.98 -14.96 10.78
C ILE A 348 -8.58 -15.19 10.20
N LEU A 349 -7.95 -16.33 10.51
CA LEU A 349 -6.68 -16.73 9.89
C LEU A 349 -6.87 -17.01 8.41
N ALA A 350 -6.04 -16.41 7.55
CA ALA A 350 -6.19 -16.53 6.09
C ALA A 350 -6.02 -17.97 5.59
N ASP A 351 -5.08 -18.74 6.17
CA ASP A 351 -4.72 -20.07 5.65
C ASP A 351 -5.68 -21.19 6.12
N THR A 352 -6.10 -21.13 7.38
CA THR A 352 -6.93 -22.18 7.99
C THR A 352 -8.42 -21.83 8.04
N LEU A 353 -8.74 -20.54 7.85
CA LEU A 353 -10.06 -19.98 8.12
C LEU A 353 -10.54 -20.29 9.55
N ASN A 354 -9.64 -20.42 10.52
CA ASN A 354 -10.04 -20.48 11.93
C ASN A 354 -10.28 -19.06 12.46
N SER A 355 -11.31 -18.92 13.30
CA SER A 355 -11.58 -17.65 14.00
C SER A 355 -10.47 -17.38 15.02
N ILE A 356 -9.93 -16.17 14.98
CA ILE A 356 -9.01 -15.63 15.99
C ILE A 356 -9.83 -15.07 17.15
N GLY A 357 -10.91 -14.35 16.81
CA GLY A 357 -11.81 -13.74 17.77
C GLY A 357 -12.87 -12.87 17.10
N VAL A 358 -14.01 -12.74 17.79
CA VAL A 358 -15.08 -11.79 17.42
C VAL A 358 -15.03 -10.63 18.40
N VAL A 359 -14.95 -9.42 17.87
CA VAL A 359 -14.78 -8.19 18.61
C VAL A 359 -15.97 -7.29 18.37
N ARG A 360 -16.73 -6.97 19.43
CA ARG A 360 -17.79 -5.97 19.35
C ARG A 360 -17.20 -4.57 19.20
N LEU A 361 -17.64 -3.84 18.18
CA LEU A 361 -17.17 -2.49 17.85
C LEU A 361 -17.36 -1.51 19.01
N VAL A 362 -18.45 -1.64 19.78
CA VAL A 362 -18.72 -0.81 20.97
C VAL A 362 -17.69 -0.96 22.08
N ASN A 363 -16.97 -2.09 22.13
CA ASN A 363 -15.95 -2.40 23.14
C ASN A 363 -14.54 -2.39 22.54
N ALA A 364 -14.38 -1.83 21.34
CA ALA A 364 -13.13 -1.81 20.62
C ALA A 364 -12.74 -0.38 20.30
N GLN A 365 -11.46 -0.08 20.48
CA GLN A 365 -10.91 1.22 20.18
C GLN A 365 -9.79 1.08 19.16
N PHE A 366 -9.73 1.98 18.18
CA PHE A 366 -8.82 1.87 17.05
C PHE A 366 -7.96 3.13 16.88
N ILE A 367 -6.66 2.93 16.69
CA ILE A 367 -5.68 3.95 16.29
C ILE A 367 -5.13 3.55 14.93
N ARG A 368 -4.98 4.54 14.06
CA ARG A 368 -4.28 4.38 12.80
C ARG A 368 -2.98 5.17 12.83
N ASP A 369 -1.91 4.52 12.44
CA ASP A 369 -0.57 5.09 12.31
C ASP A 369 0.06 4.60 11.00
N GLY A 370 -0.05 5.41 9.94
CA GLY A 370 0.33 5.00 8.59
C GLY A 370 -0.34 3.69 8.12
N LYS A 371 0.45 2.61 8.04
CA LYS A 371 0.01 1.24 7.69
C LYS A 371 -0.38 0.39 8.90
N ASN A 372 -0.09 0.85 10.10
CA ASN A 372 -0.41 0.15 11.34
C ASN A 372 -1.83 0.53 11.78
N VAL A 373 -2.61 -0.48 12.13
CA VAL A 373 -3.90 -0.33 12.82
C VAL A 373 -3.73 -1.00 14.18
N ILE A 374 -3.68 -0.19 15.23
CA ILE A 374 -3.61 -0.68 16.60
C ILE A 374 -5.02 -0.67 17.15
N PHE A 375 -5.43 -1.75 17.82
CA PHE A 375 -6.72 -1.78 18.47
C PHE A 375 -6.65 -2.38 19.86
N ILE A 376 -7.57 -1.91 20.71
CA ILE A 376 -7.71 -2.33 22.09
C ILE A 376 -9.09 -2.95 22.27
N HIS A 377 -9.13 -4.13 22.88
CA HIS A 377 -10.37 -4.80 23.24
C HIS A 377 -10.27 -5.35 24.66
N GLN A 378 -11.18 -4.93 25.54
CA GLN A 378 -11.23 -5.38 26.94
C GLN A 378 -9.89 -5.28 27.69
N GLY A 379 -9.07 -4.26 27.37
CA GLY A 379 -7.77 -4.04 27.98
C GLY A 379 -6.62 -4.85 27.38
N GLU A 380 -6.85 -5.66 26.36
CA GLU A 380 -5.83 -6.30 25.54
C GLU A 380 -5.51 -5.46 24.30
N ILE A 381 -4.28 -5.58 23.79
CA ILE A 381 -3.81 -4.79 22.65
C ILE A 381 -3.28 -5.67 21.53
N ALA A 382 -3.63 -5.28 20.30
CA ALA A 382 -3.15 -5.92 19.08
C ALA A 382 -2.87 -4.88 17.98
N LEU A 383 -1.98 -5.23 17.07
CA LEU A 383 -1.51 -4.41 15.97
C LEU A 383 -1.65 -5.20 14.68
N ILE A 384 -2.21 -4.54 13.68
CA ILE A 384 -2.38 -5.09 12.34
C ILE A 384 -1.59 -4.24 11.36
N LYS A 385 -0.60 -4.85 10.72
CA LYS A 385 0.18 -4.22 9.67
C LYS A 385 -0.53 -4.44 8.33
N THR A 386 -1.18 -3.40 7.84
CA THR A 386 -2.02 -3.48 6.64
C THR A 386 -1.16 -3.62 5.37
N LYS A 387 -1.56 -4.54 4.47
CA LYS A 387 -0.88 -4.75 3.17
C LYS A 387 -1.39 -3.79 2.10
N ASN A 388 -2.65 -3.36 2.20
CA ASN A 388 -3.33 -2.50 1.23
C ASN A 388 -3.76 -1.16 1.83
N LYS A 389 -3.85 -0.11 0.99
CA LYS A 389 -4.49 1.17 1.33
C LYS A 389 -6.01 1.01 1.39
N PHE A 390 -6.52 0.18 2.29
CA PHE A 390 -7.96 0.01 2.45
C PHE A 390 -8.54 1.22 3.21
N LYS A 391 -9.70 1.70 2.79
CA LYS A 391 -10.42 2.80 3.44
C LYS A 391 -11.21 2.26 4.65
N LEU A 392 -10.51 1.73 5.65
CA LEU A 392 -11.14 1.25 6.89
C LEU A 392 -11.98 2.35 7.58
N HIS A 393 -11.61 3.62 7.40
CA HIS A 393 -12.29 4.78 7.99
C HIS A 393 -13.75 4.92 7.57
N ASN A 394 -14.16 4.28 6.47
CA ASN A 394 -15.55 4.25 6.06
C ASN A 394 -16.43 3.32 6.93
N TYR A 395 -15.81 2.47 7.76
CA TYR A 395 -16.49 1.38 8.45
C TYR A 395 -16.20 1.35 9.95
N ILE A 396 -15.07 1.90 10.36
CA ILE A 396 -14.63 1.93 11.75
C ILE A 396 -14.29 3.37 12.10
N GLN A 397 -14.81 3.84 13.23
CA GLN A 397 -14.42 5.13 13.78
C GLN A 397 -13.03 4.99 14.42
N PHE A 398 -12.06 5.68 13.85
CA PHE A 398 -10.73 5.81 14.44
C PHE A 398 -10.71 6.91 15.50
N GLU A 399 -9.75 6.83 16.42
CA GLU A 399 -9.41 7.90 17.37
C GLU A 399 -10.42 8.17 18.48
N ALA A 400 -11.30 7.21 18.80
CA ALA A 400 -12.20 7.27 19.96
C ALA A 400 -11.49 7.01 21.32
N ILE A 401 -10.16 7.16 21.38
CA ILE A 401 -9.35 6.87 22.56
C ILE A 401 -9.05 8.16 23.30
N THR A 402 -9.20 8.16 24.62
CA THR A 402 -8.80 9.28 25.45
C THR A 402 -7.30 9.52 25.32
N GLU A 403 -6.89 10.78 25.14
CA GLU A 403 -5.48 11.16 24.96
C GLU A 403 -4.52 10.51 26.00
N PRO A 404 -4.87 10.38 27.30
CA PRO A 404 -4.00 9.69 28.26
C PRO A 404 -3.70 8.22 27.92
N LEU A 405 -4.68 7.48 27.39
CA LEU A 405 -4.49 6.08 27.01
C LEU A 405 -3.75 5.97 25.67
N LYS A 406 -4.05 6.88 24.73
CA LYS A 406 -3.39 6.97 23.42
C LYS A 406 -1.88 7.11 23.56
N MET A 407 -1.43 7.97 24.48
CA MET A 407 -0.01 8.21 24.75
C MET A 407 0.73 7.00 25.36
N ASN A 408 0.02 6.02 25.92
CA ASN A 408 0.63 4.85 26.54
C ASN A 408 0.71 3.67 25.58
N ILE A 409 0.08 3.74 24.41
CA ILE A 409 0.15 2.69 23.41
C ILE A 409 1.47 2.83 22.67
N CYS A 410 2.19 1.72 22.52
CA CYS A 410 3.51 1.65 21.92
C CYS A 410 3.68 0.30 21.20
N PHE A 411 4.75 0.12 20.44
CA PHE A 411 5.05 -1.17 19.80
C PHE A 411 6.54 -1.38 19.56
N THR A 412 7.00 -2.63 19.52
CA THR A 412 8.42 -2.95 19.28
C THR A 412 8.79 -2.84 17.79
N GLY A 413 10.07 -2.93 17.45
CA GLY A 413 10.53 -3.03 16.05
C GLY A 413 9.97 -4.25 15.29
N HIS A 414 9.48 -5.28 15.99
CA HIS A 414 8.81 -6.44 15.41
C HIS A 414 7.27 -6.27 15.36
N ASN A 415 6.77 -5.07 15.60
CA ASN A 415 5.35 -4.72 15.68
C ASN A 415 4.60 -5.45 16.79
N GLU A 416 5.26 -5.84 17.89
CA GLU A 416 4.56 -6.32 19.09
C GLU A 416 4.01 -5.10 19.85
N PRO A 417 2.68 -4.95 19.97
CA PRO A 417 2.08 -3.82 20.67
C PRO A 417 2.09 -4.01 22.18
N PHE A 418 2.17 -2.91 22.92
CA PHE A 418 2.13 -2.90 24.37
C PHE A 418 1.64 -1.57 24.94
N PHE A 419 1.21 -1.60 26.19
CA PHE A 419 1.03 -0.41 27.02
C PHE A 419 2.35 -0.10 27.75
N LEU A 420 2.77 1.15 27.72
CA LEU A 420 3.93 1.67 28.44
C LEU A 420 3.48 2.40 29.70
N GLU A 421 3.89 1.88 30.84
CA GLU A 421 3.77 2.53 32.13
C GLU A 421 5.15 2.82 32.71
N GLN A 422 5.29 3.90 33.46
CA GLN A 422 6.54 4.27 34.10
C GLN A 422 6.29 4.57 35.57
N SER A 423 6.81 3.69 36.44
CA SER A 423 6.80 3.84 37.89
C SER A 423 8.12 4.45 38.39
N MET A 424 8.23 4.61 39.72
CA MET A 424 9.48 5.01 40.38
C MET A 424 10.61 3.98 40.20
N ASP A 425 10.29 2.71 39.97
CA ASP A 425 11.30 1.65 39.89
C ASP A 425 11.70 1.31 38.45
N ALA A 426 10.75 1.30 37.52
CA ALA A 426 10.98 0.79 36.16
C ALA A 426 10.06 1.40 35.09
N ILE A 427 10.49 1.28 33.83
CA ILE A 427 9.60 1.34 32.66
C ILE A 427 9.02 -0.06 32.46
N THR A 428 7.71 -0.19 32.59
CA THR A 428 6.99 -1.47 32.48
C THR A 428 6.21 -1.52 31.18
N LEU A 429 6.40 -2.60 30.41
CA LEU A 429 5.67 -2.86 29.19
C LEU A 429 4.64 -3.97 29.47
N LYS A 430 3.38 -3.73 29.09
CA LYS A 430 2.26 -4.63 29.35
C LYS A 430 1.56 -5.07 28.07
N ARG A 431 1.27 -6.38 27.94
CA ARG A 431 0.51 -6.94 26.79
C ARG A 431 -0.99 -6.79 26.95
N SER A 432 -1.44 -6.61 28.19
CA SER A 432 -2.78 -6.17 28.54
C SER A 432 -2.68 -5.27 29.77
N LEU A 433 -3.75 -4.55 30.11
CA LEU A 433 -3.79 -3.74 31.34
C LEU A 433 -3.51 -4.54 32.63
N GLN A 434 -3.56 -5.87 32.57
CA GLN A 434 -3.37 -6.77 33.72
C GLN A 434 -2.09 -7.62 33.64
N LYS A 435 -1.41 -7.68 32.49
CA LYS A 435 -0.29 -8.61 32.26
C LYS A 435 0.96 -7.88 31.78
N ASP A 436 1.93 -7.80 32.68
CA ASP A 436 3.26 -7.28 32.40
C ASP A 436 4.07 -8.34 31.65
N PHE A 437 4.97 -7.92 30.76
CA PHE A 437 5.88 -8.84 30.09
C PHE A 437 7.35 -8.40 30.11
N LEU A 438 7.64 -7.13 30.37
CA LEU A 438 9.01 -6.63 30.48
C LEU A 438 9.09 -5.46 31.45
N HIS A 439 10.08 -5.52 32.35
CA HIS A 439 10.45 -4.43 33.24
C HIS A 439 11.88 -3.96 32.90
N LEU A 440 12.01 -2.66 32.65
CA LEU A 440 13.30 -2.00 32.46
C LEU A 440 13.57 -1.14 33.70
N TYR A 441 14.26 -1.70 34.69
CA TYR A 441 14.58 -1.02 35.93
C TYR A 441 15.48 0.20 35.68
N HIS A 442 15.12 1.36 36.25
CA HIS A 442 15.85 2.62 36.01
C HIS A 442 17.32 2.54 36.42
N GLU A 443 17.64 1.78 37.47
CA GLU A 443 19.02 1.53 37.92
C GLU A 443 19.91 0.90 36.83
N GLN A 444 19.31 0.08 35.95
CA GLN A 444 19.99 -0.68 34.91
C GLN A 444 20.12 0.10 33.60
N ILE A 445 19.35 1.18 33.41
CA ILE A 445 19.35 1.96 32.17
C ILE A 445 20.60 2.82 32.11
N VAL A 446 21.47 2.56 31.12
CA VAL A 446 22.66 3.38 30.82
C VAL A 446 22.28 4.59 29.99
N ASP A 447 21.49 4.34 28.94
CA ASP A 447 21.18 5.35 27.94
C ASP A 447 19.80 5.15 27.32
N ILE A 448 19.16 6.26 26.97
CA ILE A 448 17.97 6.30 26.13
C ILE A 448 18.27 7.23 24.96
N SER A 449 18.08 6.75 23.74
CA SER A 449 18.36 7.51 22.51
C SER A 449 17.24 7.35 21.50
N VAL A 450 16.83 8.44 20.85
CA VAL A 450 15.94 8.38 19.68
C VAL A 450 16.77 7.97 18.46
N THR A 451 16.45 6.84 17.85
CA THR A 451 17.17 6.30 16.69
C THR A 451 16.48 6.64 15.37
N ASN A 452 15.17 6.85 15.39
CA ASN A 452 14.39 7.27 14.23
C ASN A 452 13.19 8.12 14.67
N TYR A 453 13.00 9.31 14.09
CA TYR A 453 11.81 10.11 14.34
C TYR A 453 10.66 9.73 13.41
N GLY A 454 9.44 9.78 13.93
CA GLY A 454 8.23 9.67 13.12
C GLY A 454 8.17 10.77 12.05
N ASN A 455 7.75 10.40 10.84
CA ASN A 455 7.51 11.36 9.76
C ASN A 455 6.05 11.87 9.80
N GLU A 456 5.62 12.69 8.84
CA GLU A 456 4.21 13.18 8.76
C GLU A 456 3.16 12.06 8.75
N SER A 457 3.55 10.83 8.39
CA SER A 457 2.66 9.67 8.37
C SER A 457 2.67 8.83 9.65
N SER A 458 3.52 9.17 10.64
CA SER A 458 3.69 8.43 11.89
C SER A 458 3.83 9.35 13.10
N SER A 459 2.92 9.20 14.08
CA SER A 459 3.02 9.91 15.37
C SER A 459 3.98 9.24 16.37
N TYR A 460 4.65 8.17 15.93
CA TYR A 460 5.56 7.36 16.75
C TYR A 460 7.00 7.50 16.27
N SER A 461 7.93 7.53 17.23
CA SER A 461 9.38 7.52 17.00
C SER A 461 10.03 6.32 17.68
N GLU A 462 11.09 5.81 17.09
CA GLU A 462 11.88 4.71 17.63
C GLU A 462 12.87 5.22 18.69
N LEU A 463 12.73 4.71 19.91
CA LEU A 463 13.69 4.85 20.99
C LEU A 463 14.47 3.54 21.17
N THR A 464 15.76 3.66 21.43
CA THR A 464 16.60 2.58 21.92
C THR A 464 16.93 2.80 23.39
N VAL A 465 16.56 1.85 24.25
CA VAL A 465 16.93 1.80 25.66
C VAL A 465 18.09 0.82 25.83
N THR A 466 19.23 1.30 26.32
CA THR A 466 20.45 0.50 26.53
C THR A 466 20.65 0.24 28.02
N LEU A 467 20.83 -1.02 28.39
CA LEU A 467 21.08 -1.44 29.77
C LEU A 467 22.58 -1.64 30.08
N ASN A 468 22.93 -1.76 31.36
CA ASN A 468 24.31 -1.95 31.86
C ASN A 468 25.01 -3.18 31.24
N ASN A 469 24.24 -4.22 30.89
CA ASN A 469 24.73 -5.43 30.23
C ASN A 469 24.83 -5.28 28.69
N GLN A 470 24.78 -4.05 28.17
CA GLN A 470 24.75 -3.70 26.74
C GLN A 470 23.53 -4.22 25.97
N LYS A 471 22.52 -4.81 26.62
CA LYS A 471 21.28 -5.21 25.97
C LYS A 471 20.51 -3.97 25.54
N GLN A 472 20.00 -3.99 24.31
CA GLN A 472 19.26 -2.89 23.70
C GLN A 472 17.81 -3.29 23.41
N TYR A 473 16.87 -2.41 23.74
CA TYR A 473 15.44 -2.57 23.43
C TYR A 473 14.99 -1.44 22.54
N LYS A 474 14.38 -1.78 21.39
CA LYS A 474 13.85 -0.83 20.41
C LYS A 474 12.33 -0.71 20.57
N LEU A 475 11.89 0.49 20.94
CA LEU A 475 10.51 0.80 21.30
C LEU A 475 10.02 1.96 20.42
N ASN A 476 8.95 1.76 19.68
CA ASN A 476 8.23 2.85 19.00
C ASN A 476 7.24 3.46 19.99
N VAL A 477 7.45 4.73 20.31
CA VAL A 477 6.70 5.47 21.33
C VAL A 477 6.13 6.74 20.73
N TYR A 478 4.96 7.15 21.21
CA TYR A 478 4.33 8.40 20.84
C TYR A 478 5.26 9.60 21.08
N ASN A 479 5.39 10.48 20.09
CA ASN A 479 6.39 11.55 20.07
C ASN A 479 6.36 12.44 21.33
N GLU A 480 5.16 12.76 21.82
CA GLU A 480 4.97 13.62 22.98
C GLU A 480 5.48 13.00 24.30
N ARG A 481 5.61 11.67 24.37
CA ARG A 481 6.06 10.93 25.57
C ARG A 481 7.57 10.77 25.69
N ILE A 482 8.32 11.00 24.60
CA ILE A 482 9.78 10.83 24.54
C ILE A 482 10.47 11.58 25.69
N LYS A 483 10.16 12.88 25.83
CA LYS A 483 10.78 13.75 26.83
C LYS A 483 10.49 13.26 28.25
N GLU A 484 9.25 12.87 28.52
CA GLU A 484 8.82 12.41 29.83
C GLU A 484 9.52 11.10 30.23
N ILE A 485 9.60 10.14 29.31
CA ILE A 485 10.24 8.85 29.55
C ILE A 485 11.70 9.03 29.92
N MET A 486 12.43 9.85 29.14
CA MET A 486 13.83 10.15 29.38
C MET A 486 14.04 10.88 30.71
N SER A 487 13.20 11.88 31.00
CA SER A 487 13.33 12.67 32.23
C SER A 487 13.07 11.83 33.48
N LYS A 488 11.98 11.04 33.48
CA LYS A 488 11.62 10.20 34.63
C LYS A 488 12.65 9.09 34.87
N ALA A 489 13.14 8.44 33.81
CA ALA A 489 14.16 7.40 33.95
C ALA A 489 15.46 7.94 34.58
N TYR A 490 15.89 9.14 34.17
CA TYR A 490 17.06 9.77 34.78
C TYR A 490 16.81 10.22 36.23
N TYR A 491 15.65 10.84 36.48
CA TYR A 491 15.27 11.34 37.80
C TYR A 491 15.26 10.20 38.83
N PHE A 492 14.47 9.14 38.58
CA PHE A 492 14.33 8.03 39.52
C PHE A 492 15.66 7.28 39.73
N LYS A 493 16.49 7.15 38.68
CA LYS A 493 17.84 6.59 38.83
C LYS A 493 18.72 7.40 39.79
N LYS A 494 18.58 8.73 39.81
CA LYS A 494 19.44 9.63 40.58
C LYS A 494 18.89 9.99 41.95
N GLU A 495 17.57 10.05 42.10
CA GLU A 495 16.87 10.27 43.36
C GLU A 495 17.31 9.26 44.42
N ALA A 496 17.37 7.97 44.06
CA ALA A 496 17.85 6.91 44.97
C ALA A 496 19.29 7.12 45.47
N SER A 497 20.14 7.81 44.69
CA SER A 497 21.51 8.13 45.06
C SER A 497 21.66 9.49 45.77
N LEU A 498 20.61 10.31 45.80
CA LEU A 498 20.67 11.68 46.33
C LEU A 498 21.14 11.71 47.79
N PRO A 499 20.73 10.82 48.72
CA PRO A 499 21.22 10.85 50.10
C PRO A 499 22.73 10.60 50.25
N GLN A 500 23.36 9.94 49.26
CA GLN A 500 24.77 9.54 49.32
C GLN A 500 25.73 10.59 48.73
N VAL A 501 25.20 11.57 47.98
CA VAL A 501 26.00 12.58 47.26
C VAL A 501 26.17 13.83 48.13
N SER A 502 27.41 14.31 48.31
CA SER A 502 27.63 15.55 49.06
C SER A 502 27.05 16.76 48.33
N SER A 503 26.62 17.79 49.07
CA SER A 503 26.02 18.99 48.46
C SER A 503 26.97 19.72 47.51
N ASP A 504 28.28 19.71 47.81
CA ASP A 504 29.29 20.29 46.92
C ASP A 504 29.44 19.50 45.62
N GLN A 505 29.39 18.17 45.68
CA GLN A 505 29.39 17.33 44.47
C GLN A 505 28.12 17.52 43.64
N LEU A 506 26.96 17.67 44.29
CA LEU A 506 25.69 17.95 43.61
C LEU A 506 25.73 19.30 42.88
N PHE A 507 26.18 20.36 43.55
CA PHE A 507 26.35 21.68 42.96
C PHE A 507 27.37 21.68 41.81
N LEU A 508 28.49 20.98 41.97
CA LEU A 508 29.47 20.82 40.90
C LEU A 508 28.89 20.09 39.69
N SER A 509 28.09 19.05 39.91
CA SER A 509 27.42 18.35 38.81
C SER A 509 26.37 19.23 38.12
N TYR A 510 25.62 20.03 38.88
CA TYR A 510 24.64 20.97 38.36
C TYR A 510 25.30 22.06 37.50
N SER A 511 26.31 22.75 38.02
CA SER A 511 27.08 23.77 37.30
C SER A 511 27.73 23.23 36.01
N ARG A 512 28.22 21.99 36.02
CA ARG A 512 28.69 21.31 34.79
C ARG A 512 27.59 21.12 33.75
N GLN A 513 26.36 20.76 34.15
CA GLN A 513 25.24 20.66 33.20
C GLN A 513 24.87 22.04 32.64
N ILE A 514 24.92 23.09 33.45
CA ILE A 514 24.69 24.47 32.96
C ILE A 514 25.76 24.86 31.96
N ASN A 515 27.03 24.59 32.24
CA ASN A 515 28.11 24.88 31.31
C ASN A 515 27.90 24.18 29.96
N ASN A 516 27.60 22.88 29.99
CA ASN A 516 27.26 22.11 28.79
C ASN A 516 26.08 22.71 28.01
N HIS A 517 25.07 23.23 28.71
CA HIS A 517 23.92 23.88 28.08
C HIS A 517 24.31 25.21 27.40
N ILE A 518 25.16 26.02 28.04
CA ILE A 518 25.70 27.25 27.46
C ILE A 518 26.56 26.93 26.24
N LEU A 519 27.47 25.96 26.33
CA LEU A 519 28.34 25.53 25.23
C LEU A 519 27.53 25.07 24.02
N TYR A 520 26.45 24.30 24.23
CA TYR A 520 25.55 23.91 23.15
C TYR A 520 24.96 25.12 22.43
N HIS A 521 24.40 26.08 23.18
CA HIS A 521 23.76 27.25 22.60
C HIS A 521 24.74 28.22 21.92
N TYR A 522 25.97 28.32 22.41
CA TYR A 522 26.98 29.19 21.81
C TYR A 522 27.66 28.56 20.58
N PHE A 523 28.00 27.28 20.66
CA PHE A 523 28.93 26.65 19.72
C PHE A 523 28.33 25.50 18.91
N GLY A 524 27.20 24.93 19.33
CA GLY A 524 26.59 23.78 18.65
C GLY A 524 26.29 24.03 17.17
N GLN A 525 25.78 25.22 16.84
CA GLN A 525 25.52 25.61 15.45
C GLN A 525 26.80 25.82 14.63
N LEU A 526 27.88 26.32 15.23
CA LEU A 526 29.17 26.45 14.52
C LEU A 526 29.76 25.09 14.14
N PHE A 527 29.63 24.09 15.02
CA PHE A 527 30.06 22.73 14.70
C PHE A 527 29.20 22.08 13.62
N ALA A 528 27.89 22.31 13.64
CA ALA A 528 27.04 21.84 12.55
C ALA A 528 27.33 22.55 11.23
N MET A 529 27.68 23.84 11.26
CA MET A 529 28.13 24.59 10.08
C MET A 529 29.37 23.95 9.47
N TYR A 530 30.30 23.49 10.32
CA TYR A 530 31.52 22.82 9.89
C TYR A 530 31.28 21.45 9.27
N GLU A 531 30.41 20.64 9.87
CA GLU A 531 30.07 19.32 9.32
C GLU A 531 29.27 19.44 8.01
N GLY A 532 28.33 20.38 7.90
CA GLY A 532 27.60 20.61 6.64
C GLY A 532 28.49 21.13 5.51
N LEU A 533 29.51 21.92 5.81
CA LEU A 533 30.51 22.34 4.82
C LEU A 533 31.30 21.14 4.26
N LYS A 534 31.74 20.21 5.13
CA LYS A 534 32.44 18.99 4.70
C LYS A 534 31.56 18.09 3.85
N GLU A 535 30.27 18.02 4.16
CA GLU A 535 29.31 17.22 3.39
C GLU A 535 29.19 17.75 1.95
N ILE A 536 29.01 19.06 1.76
CA ILE A 536 28.99 19.68 0.42
C ILE A 536 30.25 19.33 -0.37
N GLN A 537 31.40 19.38 0.30
CA GLN A 537 32.69 19.05 -0.31
C GLN A 537 32.78 17.58 -0.73
N ALA A 538 32.13 16.67 -0.01
CA ALA A 538 32.14 15.23 -0.28
C ALA A 538 31.09 14.80 -1.33
N THR A 539 29.90 15.42 -1.35
CA THR A 539 28.76 14.96 -2.17
C THR A 539 28.71 15.58 -3.56
N THR A 540 29.22 16.80 -3.74
CA THR A 540 29.04 17.56 -4.99
C THR A 540 30.29 17.50 -5.86
N GLN A 541 30.22 16.75 -6.96
CA GLN A 541 31.34 16.58 -7.89
C GLN A 541 31.55 17.80 -8.79
N ASP A 542 30.48 18.46 -9.21
CA ASP A 542 30.56 19.67 -10.03
C ASP A 542 31.14 20.84 -9.22
N LYS A 543 32.28 21.37 -9.67
CA LYS A 543 33.04 22.40 -8.95
C LYS A 543 32.30 23.73 -8.86
N GLU A 544 31.57 24.12 -9.91
CA GLU A 544 30.84 25.39 -9.95
C GLU A 544 29.61 25.32 -9.04
N LEU A 545 28.82 24.25 -9.19
CA LEU A 545 27.66 23.98 -8.34
C LEU A 545 28.07 23.88 -6.86
N LYS A 546 29.19 23.22 -6.57
CA LYS A 546 29.75 23.10 -5.23
C LYS A 546 30.08 24.48 -4.63
N ASN A 547 30.74 25.35 -5.39
CA ASN A 547 31.10 26.70 -4.93
C ASN A 547 29.87 27.55 -4.61
N VAL A 548 28.86 27.50 -5.50
CA VAL A 548 27.58 28.16 -5.26
C VAL A 548 26.87 27.61 -4.02
N GLN A 549 26.89 26.29 -3.82
CA GLN A 549 26.32 25.65 -2.63
C GLN A 549 26.98 26.14 -1.35
N ILE A 550 28.31 26.15 -1.31
CA ILE A 550 29.10 26.60 -0.16
C ILE A 550 28.77 28.05 0.18
N ILE A 551 28.75 28.95 -0.80
CA ILE A 551 28.48 30.38 -0.58
C ILE A 551 27.09 30.60 -0.02
N ASN A 552 26.06 30.00 -0.62
CA ASN A 552 24.69 30.15 -0.14
C ASN A 552 24.50 29.52 1.24
N TYR A 553 25.07 28.33 1.47
CA TYR A 553 25.05 27.64 2.75
C TYR A 553 25.66 28.50 3.87
N LEU A 554 26.91 28.94 3.69
CA LEU A 554 27.62 29.71 4.70
C LEU A 554 27.00 31.09 4.91
N TYR A 555 26.44 31.72 3.86
CA TYR A 555 25.74 32.99 3.99
C TYR A 555 24.54 32.88 4.94
N TYR A 556 23.60 31.96 4.65
CA TYR A 556 22.39 31.80 5.45
C TYR A 556 22.69 31.26 6.85
N ALA A 557 23.65 30.34 6.98
CA ALA A 557 24.07 29.82 8.26
C ALA A 557 24.75 30.90 9.14
N THR A 558 25.61 31.75 8.55
CA THR A 558 26.27 32.86 9.26
C THR A 558 25.26 33.89 9.75
N GLN A 559 24.29 34.29 8.90
CA GLN A 559 23.21 35.21 9.29
C GLN A 559 22.36 34.66 10.43
N SER A 560 22.03 33.36 10.36
CA SER A 560 21.29 32.66 11.41
C SER A 560 22.08 32.62 12.72
N GLN A 561 23.38 32.29 12.66
CA GLN A 561 24.27 32.21 13.82
C GLN A 561 24.42 33.56 14.53
N LYS A 562 24.63 34.67 13.80
CA LYS A 562 24.74 36.01 14.41
C LYS A 562 23.47 36.35 15.21
N LYS A 563 22.30 36.16 14.60
CA LYS A 563 20.99 36.37 15.25
C LYS A 563 20.77 35.44 16.44
N HIS A 564 21.26 34.20 16.37
CA HIS A 564 21.18 33.26 17.48
C HIS A 564 22.05 33.72 18.66
N LEU A 565 23.32 34.08 18.42
CA LEU A 565 24.23 34.57 19.45
C LEU A 565 23.74 35.86 20.13
N ASP A 566 23.10 36.76 19.39
CA ASP A 566 22.47 37.96 19.96
C ASP A 566 21.39 37.57 20.97
N LYS A 567 20.50 36.66 20.57
CA LYS A 567 19.43 36.16 21.46
C LYS A 567 20.01 35.44 22.67
N VAL A 568 20.94 34.50 22.44
CA VAL A 568 21.50 33.66 23.51
C VAL A 568 22.29 34.52 24.50
N SER A 569 23.13 35.46 24.04
CA SER A 569 23.91 36.32 24.93
C SER A 569 23.06 37.22 25.82
N ILE A 570 21.85 37.59 25.37
CA ILE A 570 20.92 38.41 26.14
C ILE A 570 20.06 37.54 27.07
N TYR A 571 19.37 36.54 26.52
CA TYR A 571 18.30 35.82 27.21
C TYR A 571 18.78 34.61 28.00
N LEU A 572 19.88 33.95 27.61
CA LEU A 572 20.37 32.79 28.35
C LEU A 572 20.83 33.16 29.77
N PRO A 573 21.62 34.22 30.01
CA PRO A 573 21.98 34.64 31.36
C PRO A 573 20.76 35.01 32.21
N ALA A 574 19.76 35.66 31.63
CA ALA A 574 18.54 36.03 32.33
C ALA A 574 17.70 34.79 32.72
N MET A 575 17.62 33.80 31.83
CA MET A 575 16.98 32.51 32.13
C MET A 575 17.72 31.78 33.26
N LEU A 576 19.05 31.74 33.22
CA LEU A 576 19.87 31.11 34.26
C LEU A 576 19.74 31.84 35.60
N GLU A 577 19.70 33.18 35.59
CA GLU A 577 19.45 33.99 36.78
C GLU A 577 18.09 33.63 37.42
N GLN A 578 17.04 33.50 36.61
CA GLN A 578 15.72 33.09 37.08
C GLN A 578 15.75 31.66 37.65
N MET A 579 16.44 30.73 36.98
CA MET A 579 16.60 29.37 37.49
C MET A 579 17.29 29.34 38.86
N GLU A 580 18.34 30.14 39.07
CA GLU A 580 19.01 30.20 40.38
C GLU A 580 18.13 30.86 41.45
N LYS A 581 17.37 31.92 41.10
CA LYS A 581 16.40 32.53 42.02
C LYS A 581 15.32 31.54 42.46
N ASP A 582 14.84 30.71 41.54
CA ASP A 582 13.82 29.69 41.84
C ASP A 582 14.34 28.66 42.86
N ILE A 583 15.62 28.27 42.78
CA ILE A 583 16.24 27.31 43.71
C ILE A 583 16.55 27.98 45.05
N LEU A 584 17.11 29.20 45.04
CA LEU A 584 17.53 29.93 46.24
C LEU A 584 16.35 30.52 47.04
N LYS A 585 15.16 30.68 46.43
CA LYS A 585 13.97 31.30 47.02
C LYS A 585 14.31 32.66 47.68
N GLU A 586 13.95 32.88 48.95
CA GLU A 586 14.17 34.14 49.69
C GLU A 586 15.65 34.41 50.04
N HIS A 587 16.55 33.44 49.86
CA HIS A 587 17.96 33.57 50.24
C HIS A 587 18.78 34.24 49.13
N GLY A 588 19.42 35.37 49.43
CA GLY A 588 20.51 35.92 48.59
C GLY A 588 20.10 36.48 47.21
N GLN A 589 18.80 36.71 46.94
CA GLN A 589 18.28 37.13 45.62
C GLN A 589 19.00 38.35 44.99
N GLY A 590 19.41 39.33 45.80
CA GLY A 590 20.09 40.53 45.30
C GLY A 590 21.51 40.30 44.78
N LYS A 591 22.22 39.28 45.28
CA LYS A 591 23.60 38.94 44.87
C LYS A 591 23.63 38.08 43.60
N VAL A 592 22.59 37.29 43.36
CA VAL A 592 22.43 36.47 42.14
C VAL A 592 22.47 37.34 40.88
N TYR A 593 21.73 38.46 40.87
CA TYR A 593 21.67 39.39 39.74
C TYR A 593 23.06 39.91 39.32
N GLN A 594 23.92 40.25 40.29
CA GLN A 594 25.26 40.79 39.98
C GLN A 594 26.15 39.77 39.26
N SER A 595 26.13 38.51 39.70
CA SER A 595 26.90 37.43 39.08
C SER A 595 26.44 37.17 37.64
N PHE A 596 25.13 37.07 37.39
CA PHE A 596 24.60 36.84 36.03
C PHE A 596 24.72 38.05 35.10
N LYS A 597 24.69 39.28 35.63
CA LYS A 597 25.02 40.48 34.85
C LYS A 597 26.49 40.49 34.42
N SER A 598 27.41 39.99 35.25
CA SER A 598 28.81 39.82 34.89
C SER A 598 28.96 38.77 33.78
N LEU A 599 28.29 37.62 33.92
CA LEU A 599 28.25 36.58 32.88
C LEU A 599 27.73 37.14 31.56
N GLN A 600 26.61 37.86 31.57
CA GLN A 600 26.02 38.48 30.39
C GLN A 600 26.99 39.40 29.67
N LYS A 601 27.70 40.28 30.40
CA LYS A 601 28.72 41.18 29.81
C LYS A 601 29.84 40.41 29.14
N LYS A 602 30.37 39.36 29.80
CA LYS A 602 31.44 38.51 29.23
C LYS A 602 30.96 37.81 27.96
N LEU A 603 29.76 37.22 28.02
CA LEU A 603 29.12 36.52 26.91
C LEU A 603 28.81 37.45 25.73
N MET A 604 28.38 38.68 25.96
CA MET A 604 28.23 39.71 24.90
C MET A 604 29.58 40.11 24.29
N GLY A 605 30.63 40.19 25.11
CA GLY A 605 32.00 40.44 24.63
C GLY A 605 32.48 39.33 23.68
N ILE A 606 32.29 38.07 24.08
CA ILE A 606 32.61 36.90 23.25
C ILE A 606 31.75 36.88 21.99
N THR A 607 30.45 37.17 22.09
CA THR A 607 29.56 37.30 20.91
C THR A 607 30.09 38.35 19.92
N SER A 608 30.55 39.49 20.42
CA SER A 608 31.11 40.56 19.58
C SER A 608 32.38 40.12 18.84
N GLN A 609 33.23 39.34 19.50
CA GLN A 609 34.43 38.76 18.89
C GLN A 609 34.07 37.71 17.82
N ILE A 610 33.14 36.81 18.09
CA ILE A 610 32.63 35.84 17.11
C ILE A 610 31.99 36.56 15.92
N HIS A 611 31.18 37.59 16.17
CA HIS A 611 30.58 38.41 15.11
C HIS A 611 31.64 39.03 14.20
N ARG A 612 32.76 39.50 14.75
CA ARG A 612 33.87 40.04 13.97
C ARG A 612 34.46 38.98 13.05
N SER A 613 34.72 37.77 13.55
CA SER A 613 35.22 36.65 12.74
C SER A 613 34.21 36.23 11.66
N LEU A 614 32.91 36.16 12.00
CA LEU A 614 31.85 35.86 11.03
C LEU A 614 31.67 36.97 9.98
N HIS A 615 31.97 38.23 10.34
CA HIS A 615 31.89 39.35 9.41
C HIS A 615 32.96 39.28 8.31
N GLU A 616 34.14 38.72 8.60
CA GLU A 616 35.18 38.48 7.58
C GLU A 616 34.70 37.51 6.49
N MET A 617 33.91 36.50 6.88
CA MET A 617 33.26 35.57 5.95
C MET A 617 32.15 36.26 5.16
N GLU A 618 31.30 37.04 5.82
CA GLU A 618 30.22 37.82 5.20
C GLU A 618 30.75 38.84 4.19
N SER A 619 31.86 39.51 4.51
CA SER A 619 32.56 40.44 3.62
C SER A 619 33.08 39.72 2.37
N SER A 620 33.65 38.53 2.54
CA SER A 620 34.12 37.70 1.42
C SER A 620 32.95 37.17 0.56
N ILE A 621 31.81 36.83 1.16
CA ILE A 621 30.57 36.46 0.45
C ILE A 621 29.99 37.64 -0.32
N SER A 622 30.05 38.85 0.24
CA SER A 622 29.53 40.07 -0.40
C SER A 622 30.21 40.37 -1.73
N ALA A 623 31.47 39.93 -1.88
CA ALA A 623 32.21 40.05 -3.14
C ALA A 623 31.72 39.10 -4.24
N VAL A 624 30.85 38.14 -3.93
CA VAL A 624 30.23 37.18 -4.86
C VAL A 624 28.70 37.15 -4.70
N SER A 625 28.10 38.30 -4.34
CA SER A 625 26.66 38.43 -4.11
C SER A 625 25.78 38.00 -5.30
N PHE A 626 26.31 38.03 -6.53
CA PHE A 626 25.64 37.54 -7.73
C PHE A 626 25.31 36.03 -7.68
N ALA A 627 26.03 35.25 -6.86
CA ALA A 627 25.81 33.82 -6.68
C ALA A 627 24.77 33.51 -5.58
N LEU A 628 24.28 34.52 -4.85
CA LEU A 628 23.29 34.34 -3.80
C LEU A 628 21.89 34.16 -4.39
N ILE A 629 21.21 33.09 -3.95
CA ILE A 629 19.82 32.82 -4.29
C ILE A 629 18.92 33.62 -3.34
N PRO A 630 17.92 34.37 -3.83
CA PRO A 630 16.96 35.06 -2.97
C PRO A 630 16.27 34.11 -1.99
N ARG A 631 16.06 34.56 -0.75
CA ARG A 631 15.52 33.73 0.34
C ARG A 631 14.13 33.15 0.04
N GLU A 632 13.27 33.89 -0.65
CA GLU A 632 11.92 33.45 -1.02
C GLU A 632 11.94 32.27 -2.01
N ASP A 633 12.83 32.33 -3.01
CA ASP A 633 13.03 31.24 -3.98
C ASP A 633 13.70 30.03 -3.35
N TYR A 634 14.56 30.28 -2.37
CA TYR A 634 15.17 29.25 -1.54
C TYR A 634 14.10 28.47 -0.77
N GLU A 635 13.28 29.16 0.03
CA GLU A 635 12.22 28.59 0.88
C GLU A 635 11.11 27.89 0.06
N LYS A 636 10.78 28.39 -1.13
CA LYS A 636 9.75 27.82 -2.02
C LYS A 636 10.16 26.54 -2.74
N ASN A 637 11.45 26.32 -3.00
CA ASN A 637 11.94 25.08 -3.60
C ASN A 637 12.05 23.94 -2.58
N ILE A 638 12.21 24.30 -1.30
CA ILE A 638 12.25 23.37 -0.16
C ILE A 638 10.86 22.76 0.08
N SER A 639 9.77 23.54 0.05
CA SER A 639 8.41 23.03 0.30
C SER A 639 7.90 22.05 -0.77
N ASN A 640 8.33 22.19 -2.01
CA ASN A 640 7.84 21.40 -3.15
C ASN A 640 8.46 19.99 -3.28
N GLN A 641 9.60 19.70 -2.64
CA GLN A 641 10.24 18.38 -2.69
C GLN A 641 9.93 17.46 -1.50
N ILE A 642 9.58 18.03 -0.34
CA ILE A 642 9.12 17.28 0.83
C ILE A 642 7.91 16.40 0.49
N ILE A 643 7.08 16.84 -0.47
CA ILE A 643 5.88 16.12 -0.93
C ILE A 643 6.21 14.93 -1.88
N ASN A 644 7.36 14.93 -2.58
CA ASN A 644 7.56 14.09 -3.76
C ASN A 644 8.62 12.98 -3.63
N ARG A 645 9.43 12.91 -2.57
CA ARG A 645 10.44 11.85 -2.39
C ARG A 645 10.27 11.12 -1.06
N GLY A 646 9.47 10.06 -1.09
CA GLY A 646 9.53 9.00 -0.08
C GLY A 646 10.94 8.40 -0.03
N ILE A 647 11.55 8.47 1.15
CA ILE A 647 12.98 8.21 1.43
C ILE A 647 13.34 6.75 1.09
N ILE A 648 14.25 6.56 0.13
CA ILE A 648 14.93 5.29 -0.15
C ILE A 648 16.43 5.50 0.05
N ASN A 649 17.00 4.59 0.85
CA ASN A 649 18.41 4.34 1.18
C ASN A 649 19.03 5.16 2.31
N GLY A 650 19.31 4.44 3.40
CA GLY A 650 20.00 4.93 4.57
C GLY A 650 21.49 5.06 4.32
N ALA A 651 21.97 6.28 4.52
CA ALA A 651 23.17 6.65 5.26
C ALA A 651 23.23 8.19 5.18
N LEU A 652 23.21 8.85 6.33
CA LEU A 652 23.37 10.29 6.56
C LEU A 652 22.14 11.17 6.21
N TYR A 653 21.38 11.44 7.29
CA TYR A 653 20.50 12.57 7.56
C TYR A 653 19.32 12.84 6.60
N GLY A 654 18.15 12.30 7.01
CA GLY A 654 16.87 12.49 6.34
C GLY A 654 16.34 13.92 6.48
N VAL A 655 15.95 14.49 5.34
CA VAL A 655 15.38 15.83 5.22
C VAL A 655 13.87 15.75 5.40
N ALA A 656 13.34 16.11 6.57
CA ALA A 656 11.95 16.55 6.76
C ALA A 656 11.70 17.22 8.13
N ALA A 657 10.86 18.26 8.09
CA ALA A 657 10.20 19.03 9.16
C ALA A 657 10.92 20.26 9.78
N ILE A 658 10.14 21.35 9.81
CA ILE A 658 10.47 22.74 10.15
C ILE A 658 10.03 23.00 11.60
N ALA A 659 10.95 23.41 12.50
CA ALA A 659 10.66 24.33 13.62
C ALA A 659 11.92 24.75 14.40
N LEU A 660 12.18 26.06 14.40
CA LEU A 660 12.82 26.86 15.46
C LEU A 660 14.27 26.56 15.92
N SER A 661 14.97 25.58 15.37
CA SER A 661 16.41 25.41 15.62
C SER A 661 17.23 26.04 14.48
N PRO A 662 18.21 26.92 14.76
CA PRO A 662 19.16 27.42 13.76
C PRO A 662 19.95 26.32 13.04
N LEU A 663 19.99 25.11 13.62
CA LEU A 663 20.61 23.90 13.10
C LEU A 663 19.80 23.26 11.96
N ALA A 664 18.47 23.32 12.00
CA ALA A 664 17.61 22.78 10.94
C ALA A 664 17.81 23.49 9.59
N LEU A 665 18.22 24.76 9.60
CA LEU A 665 18.55 25.52 8.38
C LEU A 665 19.70 24.90 7.57
N ILE A 666 20.54 24.07 8.19
CA ILE A 666 21.73 23.49 7.55
C ILE A 666 21.37 22.34 6.59
N GLY A 667 20.47 21.44 6.98
CA GLY A 667 19.96 20.38 6.08
C GLY A 667 19.00 20.90 5.01
N ILE A 668 18.24 21.95 5.37
CA ILE A 668 17.30 22.66 4.50
C ILE A 668 18.04 23.41 3.37
N ALA A 669 19.25 23.89 3.65
CA ALA A 669 20.05 24.64 2.70
C ALA A 669 20.52 23.82 1.49
N MET A 670 20.78 22.53 1.70
CA MET A 670 21.34 21.62 0.70
C MET A 670 20.34 21.21 -0.39
N THR A 671 19.07 21.08 -0.04
CA THR A 671 18.02 20.58 -0.95
C THR A 671 17.46 21.67 -1.85
N GLY A 672 17.29 22.90 -1.34
CA GLY A 672 16.85 24.04 -2.14
C GLY A 672 17.79 24.37 -3.31
N ILE A 673 19.11 24.28 -3.07
CA ILE A 673 20.15 24.63 -4.05
C ILE A 673 20.22 23.57 -5.16
N ASN A 674 20.28 22.28 -4.82
CA ASN A 674 20.27 21.19 -5.79
C ASN A 674 19.06 21.25 -6.74
N THR A 675 17.90 21.69 -6.22
CA THR A 675 16.65 21.77 -6.98
C THR A 675 16.60 22.98 -7.89
N TYR A 676 17.01 24.14 -7.39
CA TYR A 676 17.06 25.39 -8.17
C TYR A 676 17.92 25.24 -9.43
N TYR A 677 19.09 24.58 -9.30
CA TYR A 677 19.97 24.32 -10.45
C TYR A 677 19.46 23.19 -11.34
N SER A 678 18.82 22.14 -10.79
CA SER A 678 18.24 21.07 -11.62
C SER A 678 17.06 21.50 -12.51
N LYS A 679 16.33 22.58 -12.15
CA LYS A 679 15.10 23.01 -12.83
C LYS A 679 15.31 24.19 -13.79
N LYS A 680 16.50 24.78 -13.84
CA LYS A 680 16.76 26.04 -14.56
C LYS A 680 18.07 26.04 -15.34
N ASP A 681 18.34 24.94 -16.05
CA ASP A 681 19.65 24.69 -16.64
C ASP A 681 19.67 24.62 -18.17
N HIS A 682 19.58 25.81 -18.76
CA HIS A 682 20.36 26.17 -19.94
C HIS A 682 20.52 27.70 -20.08
N GLU A 683 19.51 28.47 -19.66
CA GLU A 683 19.50 29.93 -19.80
C GLU A 683 20.25 30.69 -18.68
N MET A 684 20.41 30.10 -17.49
CA MET A 684 21.19 30.71 -16.39
C MET A 684 22.70 30.53 -16.59
N ARG A 685 23.12 29.40 -17.20
CA ARG A 685 24.52 29.10 -17.53
C ARG A 685 25.13 30.11 -18.52
N GLU A 686 24.32 30.65 -19.42
CA GLU A 686 24.73 31.69 -20.37
C GLU A 686 24.80 33.09 -19.71
N ARG A 687 24.04 33.34 -18.63
CA ARG A 687 24.04 34.62 -17.91
C ARG A 687 25.18 34.77 -16.88
N ILE A 688 25.68 33.67 -16.34
CA ILE A 688 26.82 33.61 -15.40
C ILE A 688 28.17 33.61 -16.17
N ARG A 689 28.13 33.63 -17.50
CA ARG A 689 29.30 33.39 -18.34
C ARG A 689 30.10 34.66 -18.64
N LYS A 690 30.89 35.07 -17.65
CA LYS A 690 32.24 35.57 -17.90
C LYS A 690 33.20 34.70 -17.13
N GLU A 691 34.24 34.19 -17.78
CA GLU A 691 35.31 33.38 -17.18
C GLU A 691 35.91 34.05 -15.91
N SER A 692 35.89 35.38 -15.87
CA SER A 692 36.23 36.21 -14.70
C SER A 692 35.31 36.02 -13.49
N GLU A 693 34.00 35.76 -13.69
CA GLU A 693 33.03 35.55 -12.61
C GLU A 693 33.20 34.17 -11.96
N ASN A 694 33.52 33.13 -12.73
CA ASN A 694 33.83 31.80 -12.19
C ASN A 694 35.15 31.76 -11.42
N GLN A 695 36.19 32.43 -11.92
CA GLN A 695 37.46 32.58 -11.19
C GLN A 695 37.27 33.38 -9.90
N ARG A 696 36.44 34.43 -9.94
CA ARG A 696 36.07 35.21 -8.76
C ARG A 696 35.27 34.36 -7.77
N LEU A 697 34.30 33.58 -8.24
CA LEU A 697 33.52 32.64 -7.42
C LEU A 697 34.42 31.64 -6.70
N GLU A 698 35.33 31.01 -7.44
CA GLU A 698 36.28 30.04 -6.89
C GLU A 698 37.22 30.67 -5.85
N PHE A 699 37.84 31.80 -6.19
CA PHE A 699 38.76 32.51 -5.29
C PHE A 699 38.08 32.89 -3.97
N TYR A 700 36.89 33.51 -4.04
CA TYR A 700 36.17 33.91 -2.83
C TYR A 700 35.61 32.70 -2.07
N THR A 701 35.20 31.62 -2.76
CA THR A 701 34.79 30.38 -2.06
C THR A 701 35.94 29.80 -1.26
N SER A 702 37.14 29.68 -1.84
CA SER A 702 38.35 29.21 -1.13
C SER A 702 38.66 30.12 0.05
N LYS A 703 38.67 31.44 -0.17
CA LYS A 703 38.91 32.43 0.90
C LYS A 703 37.91 32.30 2.05
N ILE A 704 36.63 32.12 1.75
CA ILE A 704 35.57 31.93 2.76
C ILE A 704 35.81 30.62 3.54
N GLN A 705 36.15 29.54 2.85
CA GLN A 705 36.44 28.25 3.47
C GLN A 705 37.67 28.35 4.39
N ASP A 706 38.76 28.95 3.91
CA ASP A 706 39.98 29.16 4.69
C ASP A 706 39.72 30.03 5.93
N SER A 707 38.96 31.12 5.78
CA SER A 707 38.55 31.97 6.91
C SER A 707 37.69 31.22 7.92
N PHE A 708 36.75 30.38 7.45
CA PHE A 708 35.88 29.60 8.32
C PHE A 708 36.65 28.47 9.01
N GLU A 709 37.55 27.77 8.31
CA GLU A 709 38.41 26.74 8.87
C GLU A 709 39.36 27.32 9.91
N HIS A 710 40.01 28.46 9.61
CA HIS A 710 40.82 29.19 10.58
C HIS A 710 40.03 29.60 11.82
N PHE A 711 38.80 30.10 11.64
CA PHE A 711 37.92 30.43 12.76
C PHE A 711 37.60 29.19 13.62
N ILE A 712 37.22 28.07 13.01
CA ILE A 712 36.86 26.83 13.73
C ILE A 712 38.07 26.17 14.41
N GLN A 713 39.24 26.16 13.77
CA GLN A 713 40.41 25.44 14.28
C GLN A 713 41.26 26.27 15.25
N THR A 714 41.32 27.59 15.06
CA THR A 714 42.24 28.46 15.81
C THR A 714 41.51 29.33 16.83
N LEU A 715 40.46 30.03 16.42
CA LEU A 715 39.78 31.02 17.28
C LEU A 715 38.71 30.40 18.19
N LEU A 716 37.95 29.45 17.66
CA LEU A 716 36.85 28.81 18.38
C LEU A 716 37.30 28.08 19.67
N PRO A 717 38.43 27.34 19.71
CA PRO A 717 38.97 26.76 20.95
C PRO A 717 39.17 27.79 22.06
N PHE A 718 39.73 28.95 21.72
CA PHE A 718 39.94 30.04 22.67
C PHE A 718 38.61 30.59 23.19
N TYR A 719 37.62 30.82 22.31
CA TYR A 719 36.30 31.30 22.74
C TYR A 719 35.56 30.28 23.63
N ILE A 720 35.72 28.98 23.38
CA ILE A 720 35.17 27.92 24.25
C ILE A 720 35.78 28.01 25.65
N SER A 721 37.11 28.16 25.75
CA SER A 721 37.82 28.32 27.02
C SER A 721 37.35 29.59 27.76
N GLU A 722 37.21 30.72 27.07
CA GLU A 722 36.72 31.98 27.68
C GLU A 722 35.29 31.85 28.22
N VAL A 723 34.41 31.15 27.50
CA VAL A 723 33.05 30.84 28.00
C VAL A 723 33.13 29.98 29.26
N ASN A 724 33.93 28.90 29.24
CA ASN A 724 34.10 28.02 30.40
C ASN A 724 34.62 28.79 31.62
N HIS A 725 35.63 29.65 31.44
CA HIS A 725 36.14 30.53 32.50
C HIS A 725 35.07 31.50 33.02
N ALA A 726 34.30 32.13 32.13
CA ALA A 726 33.22 33.03 32.52
C ALA A 726 32.15 32.31 33.37
N VAL A 727 31.75 31.11 32.95
CA VAL A 727 30.77 30.27 33.66
C VAL A 727 31.33 29.81 35.01
N PHE A 728 32.57 29.33 35.04
CA PHE A 728 33.24 28.91 36.27
C PHE A 728 33.28 30.02 37.32
N HIS A 729 33.71 31.24 36.92
CA HIS A 729 33.75 32.38 37.83
C HIS A 729 32.36 32.76 38.36
N THR A 730 31.34 32.69 37.51
CA THR A 730 29.95 32.99 37.88
C THR A 730 29.45 31.96 38.90
N TYR A 731 29.61 30.68 38.62
CA TYR A 731 29.14 29.61 39.51
C TYR A 731 29.97 29.48 40.79
N LYS A 732 31.24 29.91 40.80
CA LYS A 732 32.02 30.07 42.04
C LYS A 732 31.45 31.14 42.96
N GLN A 733 30.94 32.26 42.41
CA GLN A 733 30.27 33.29 43.21
C GLN A 733 28.89 32.82 43.70
N VAL A 734 28.15 32.11 42.85
CA VAL A 734 26.84 31.54 43.20
C VAL A 734 26.97 30.45 44.27
N HIS A 735 28.01 29.62 44.25
CA HIS A 735 28.26 28.58 45.28
C HIS A 735 28.27 29.15 46.71
N ALA A 736 28.88 30.33 46.90
CA ALA A 736 28.90 30.99 48.21
C ALA A 736 27.49 31.37 48.73
N LEU A 737 26.50 31.51 47.84
CA LEU A 737 25.10 31.77 48.20
C LEU A 737 24.38 30.48 48.63
N TYR A 738 24.87 29.32 48.20
CA TYR A 738 24.32 28.01 48.55
C TYR A 738 24.84 27.49 49.89
N GLU A 739 26.03 27.92 50.35
CA GLU A 739 26.60 27.51 51.65
C GLU A 739 25.62 27.47 52.83
N PRO A 740 24.80 28.51 53.12
CA PRO A 740 23.87 28.49 54.24
C PRO A 740 22.72 27.48 54.08
N ILE A 741 22.41 27.05 52.86
CA ILE A 741 21.24 26.20 52.55
C ILE A 741 21.60 24.86 51.90
N LYS A 742 22.91 24.54 51.80
CA LYS A 742 23.39 23.41 51.01
C LYS A 742 22.89 22.05 51.49
N ASN A 743 22.55 21.93 52.78
CA ASN A 743 22.03 20.68 53.37
C ASN A 743 20.49 20.61 53.38
N ASN A 744 19.80 21.62 52.87
CA ASN A 744 18.33 21.61 52.77
C ASN A 744 17.90 20.59 51.70
N GLU A 745 17.05 19.64 52.09
CA GLU A 745 16.55 18.58 51.22
C GLU A 745 15.76 19.13 50.03
N GLU A 746 14.89 20.12 50.23
CA GLU A 746 14.13 20.75 49.13
C GLU A 746 15.03 21.37 48.07
N VAL A 747 16.15 22.00 48.50
CA VAL A 747 17.11 22.64 47.58
C VAL A 747 17.83 21.57 46.76
N ARG A 748 18.21 20.46 47.40
CA ARG A 748 18.87 19.33 46.75
C ARG A 748 17.95 18.63 45.74
N GLU A 749 16.68 18.43 46.08
CA GLU A 749 15.67 17.89 45.17
C GLU A 749 15.41 18.84 43.98
N HIS A 750 15.30 20.15 44.23
CA HIS A 750 15.10 21.13 43.17
C HIS A 750 16.31 21.16 42.21
N MET A 751 17.54 21.11 42.73
CA MET A 751 18.74 20.96 41.90
C MET A 751 18.68 19.69 41.04
N LEU A 752 18.30 18.55 41.63
CA LEU A 752 18.15 17.29 40.89
C LEU A 752 17.11 17.40 39.77
N MET A 753 15.98 18.07 40.02
CA MET A 753 14.96 18.33 39.00
C MET A 753 15.51 19.17 37.85
N LYS A 754 16.25 20.26 38.13
CA LYS A 754 16.88 21.08 37.07
C LYS A 754 17.96 20.31 36.32
N MET A 755 18.78 19.52 37.03
CA MET A 755 19.75 18.61 36.40
C MET A 755 19.08 17.61 35.47
N THR A 756 17.91 17.08 35.84
CA THR A 756 17.12 16.17 35.01
C THR A 756 16.64 16.86 33.73
N GLN A 757 16.17 18.10 33.82
CA GLN A 757 15.74 18.88 32.65
C GLN A 757 16.91 19.12 31.69
N LEU A 758 18.08 19.52 32.21
CA LEU A 758 19.29 19.75 31.42
C LEU A 758 19.83 18.45 30.80
N TYR A 759 19.81 17.35 31.57
CA TYR A 759 20.17 16.03 31.07
C TYR A 759 19.24 15.56 29.95
N THR A 760 17.94 15.76 30.11
CA THR A 760 16.96 15.39 29.07
C THR A 760 17.20 16.21 27.82
N PHE A 761 17.40 17.54 27.96
CA PHE A 761 17.69 18.42 26.84
C PHE A 761 18.89 17.96 26.01
N LYS A 762 20.03 17.65 26.65
CA LYS A 762 21.25 17.25 25.92
C LYS A 762 21.14 15.87 25.25
N ASN A 763 20.32 14.98 25.81
CA ASN A 763 20.13 13.62 25.27
C ASN A 763 19.06 13.55 24.19
N LEU A 764 18.18 14.55 24.12
CA LEU A 764 17.30 14.70 22.98
C LEU A 764 18.12 14.99 21.72
N PRO A 765 17.62 14.55 20.55
CA PRO A 765 18.21 14.91 19.27
C PRO A 765 18.25 16.43 19.04
N ILE A 766 19.08 16.85 18.08
CA ILE A 766 19.22 18.26 17.69
C ILE A 766 17.86 18.82 17.24
N ASP A 767 17.18 18.07 16.37
CA ASP A 767 15.82 18.31 15.91
C ASP A 767 15.19 16.99 15.40
N GLU A 768 13.97 17.07 14.88
CA GLU A 768 13.21 15.91 14.37
C GLU A 768 13.84 15.27 13.12
N SER A 769 14.66 16.02 12.36
CA SER A 769 15.32 15.55 11.14
C SER A 769 16.70 14.91 11.42
N VAL A 770 17.35 15.34 12.51
CA VAL A 770 18.69 14.91 12.88
C VAL A 770 18.65 14.16 14.22
N THR A 771 18.67 12.82 14.16
CA THR A 771 18.67 11.92 15.33
C THR A 771 19.96 11.97 16.17
N MET A 772 20.95 12.77 15.76
CA MET A 772 22.15 13.03 16.55
C MET A 772 21.79 13.75 17.86
N LYS A 773 22.24 13.23 18.99
CA LYS A 773 22.10 13.88 20.30
C LYS A 773 22.83 15.22 20.36
N LYS A 774 22.23 16.22 21.00
CA LYS A 774 22.89 17.50 21.31
C LYS A 774 24.21 17.32 22.08
N GLN A 775 24.28 16.27 22.91
CA GLN A 775 25.49 15.88 23.64
C GLN A 775 26.73 15.70 22.75
N LYS A 776 26.58 15.17 21.53
CA LYS A 776 27.73 14.98 20.62
C LYS A 776 28.38 16.30 20.23
N LEU A 777 27.58 17.36 20.03
CA LEU A 777 28.11 18.70 19.73
C LEU A 777 28.83 19.29 20.95
N ILE A 778 28.35 19.00 22.15
CA ILE A 778 29.00 19.44 23.41
C ILE A 778 30.34 18.72 23.58
N GLU A 779 30.40 17.41 23.29
CA GLU A 779 31.64 16.64 23.32
C GLU A 779 32.67 17.15 22.31
N LEU A 780 32.24 17.58 21.12
CA LEU A 780 33.10 18.25 20.14
C LEU A 780 33.65 19.59 20.67
N ALA A 781 32.79 20.41 21.31
CA ALA A 781 33.21 21.66 21.93
C ALA A 781 34.29 21.42 23.00
N ASN A 782 34.04 20.48 23.92
CA ASN A 782 34.99 20.13 24.98
C ASN A 782 36.30 19.53 24.44
N LYS A 783 36.22 18.72 23.36
CA LYS A 783 37.44 18.17 22.74
C LYS A 783 38.30 19.27 22.12
N ASN A 784 37.67 20.31 21.56
CA ASN A 784 38.37 21.45 20.96
C ASN A 784 38.97 22.41 21.98
N GLU A 785 38.47 22.47 23.22
CA GLU A 785 39.11 23.24 24.30
C GLU A 785 40.58 22.85 24.49
N ASN A 786 40.88 21.54 24.47
CA ASN A 786 42.26 21.01 24.61
C ASN A 786 43.20 21.48 23.48
N HIS A 787 42.68 22.00 22.37
CA HIS A 787 43.51 22.57 21.30
C HIS A 787 43.97 24.00 21.64
N ALA A 788 43.21 24.77 22.41
CA ALA A 788 43.63 26.09 22.88
C ALA A 788 44.86 25.99 23.78
N GLU A 789 44.87 25.04 24.72
CA GLU A 789 46.03 24.78 25.60
C GLU A 789 47.26 24.39 24.79
N LYS A 790 47.11 23.55 23.75
CA LYS A 790 48.20 23.21 22.84
C LYS A 790 48.74 24.42 22.09
N HIS A 791 47.89 25.33 21.61
CA HIS A 791 48.35 26.54 20.95
C HIS A 791 49.08 27.48 21.91
N VAL A 792 48.58 27.62 23.15
CA VAL A 792 49.26 28.38 24.21
C VAL A 792 50.61 27.76 24.55
N ASP A 793 50.70 26.43 24.65
CA ASP A 793 51.96 25.72 24.88
C ASP A 793 52.92 25.87 23.68
N THR A 794 52.44 25.83 22.44
CA THR A 794 53.26 26.10 21.25
C THR A 794 53.81 27.51 21.27
N PHE A 795 52.98 28.53 21.55
CA PHE A 795 53.45 29.90 21.68
C PHE A 795 54.39 30.09 22.87
N ARG A 796 54.16 29.38 23.99
CA ARG A 796 55.06 29.39 25.13
C ARG A 796 56.42 28.80 24.75
N LEU A 797 56.43 27.67 24.04
CA LEU A 797 57.64 27.05 23.50
C LEU A 797 58.34 27.93 22.46
N GLU A 798 57.62 28.66 21.61
CA GLU A 798 58.21 29.64 20.69
C GLU A 798 58.86 30.79 21.47
N VAL A 799 58.20 31.34 22.47
CA VAL A 799 58.77 32.39 23.32
C VAL A 799 59.97 31.87 24.12
N GLU A 800 59.88 30.68 24.71
CA GLU A 800 60.96 30.03 25.47
C GLU A 800 62.15 29.63 24.58
N ASN A 801 61.94 29.35 23.28
CA ASN A 801 63.01 29.01 22.34
C ASN A 801 63.62 30.23 21.60
N TYR A 802 62.93 31.39 21.59
CA TYR A 802 63.37 32.59 20.86
C TYR A 802 63.65 33.81 21.74
N VAL A 803 63.43 33.72 23.06
CA VAL A 803 63.90 34.72 24.03
C VAL A 803 65.03 34.06 24.85
N PRO A 804 66.26 34.62 24.85
CA PRO A 804 67.38 34.07 25.61
C PRO A 804 67.20 34.13 27.13
#